data_AF-A0A7J4PUN9-F1
#
_entry.id   AF-A0A7J4PUN9-F1
#
_cell.length_a   1.000
_cell.length_b   1.000
_cell.length_c   1.000
_cell.angle_alpha   90.00
_cell.angle_beta   90.00
_cell.angle_gamma   90.00
#
_symmetry.space_group_name_H-M   'P 1'
#
loop_
_entity.id
_entity.type
_entity.pdbx_description
1 polymer ?
#
loop_
_entity_poly.entity_id
_entity_poly.type
_entity_poly.pdbx_seq_one_letter_code
_entity_poly.pdbx_strand_id
1 'polypeptide(L)'
;MSMPIKNVFLSSTARDLKEYREAAYKAIEGLDGYHCVRMEDFGARDYESDEFCCARVDECDLFVGIVGHLYGSCPTGSNQSYTEREYESAVEAGKPRLMFVAPRDFPVPADLIESDEKRKKQKAFRERVSKDRMRADFKSPDNLALRVAQAIPNKENPEIEIEKRASNVPFQAPHLPEHFILRTEKREELKRRLLANSSDRPGVLVVSALHGPGGIGKTVLASSLAHDPEVRKRFSDGVLWTTLGQEPQILSLLNDLIREIGDHELPTSEAASAHLRSLLHDRAVLLVVDDAWEPEHVKPFLVGGPNSHILVTTRRAFVADEADAELYELDEMTSDQSLDLFSSRLGRPITEAERDDARLVAELVGHLPLALVLAAERIRRKVSWKDLKDALEKEISFLEGPRRRRTGETRLKACLNLSFKALYEDDEDAWRAFVWRGILPEDVKITAPMAAKLWDLDDETEAEDLLELFWDEALLIHDKKARFEEEYENFYRMHDLLHERAVRFVKSPITPQKEDDLPGLGLDLQAAHSLLLDRYREKIADSSGWHTLPDDNYVHAHLVWHMEKANRIGEIHALLREETPEGMNGWYQTRYRLGQIGGFIEDVERAWELSEKEEKLGMVIRYALETASFNSLSENIPPKLVARLVEFEIWTLDQGLTYAMHQNPRSYWYDNYFELNTPQLAAVGMVKKTT
;
A
#
# COMPACT_ATOMS: atom_id res chain seq x y z
N MET A 1 32.23 -1.01 -28.50
CA MET A 1 32.92 0.29 -28.44
C MET A 1 32.75 0.80 -27.02
N SER A 2 33.84 1.04 -26.26
CA SER A 2 33.69 1.59 -24.90
C SER A 2 33.11 2.99 -24.99
N MET A 3 32.13 3.30 -24.15
CA MET A 3 31.61 4.67 -24.06
C MET A 3 32.75 5.61 -23.63
N PRO A 4 32.86 6.82 -24.19
CA PRO A 4 33.86 7.79 -23.76
C PRO A 4 33.59 8.18 -22.30
N ILE A 5 34.64 8.15 -21.47
CA ILE A 5 34.58 8.57 -20.07
C ILE A 5 34.34 10.09 -20.03
N LYS A 6 33.33 10.52 -19.27
CA LYS A 6 32.94 11.92 -19.11
C LYS A 6 33.63 12.54 -17.89
N ASN A 7 34.18 13.73 -18.05
CA ASN A 7 34.87 14.45 -16.98
C ASN A 7 33.90 15.34 -16.20
N VAL A 8 33.80 15.12 -14.89
CA VAL A 8 32.98 15.92 -13.98
C VAL A 8 33.90 16.81 -13.14
N PHE A 9 33.78 18.12 -13.27
CA PHE A 9 34.54 19.05 -12.44
C PHE A 9 33.84 19.27 -11.11
N LEU A 10 34.49 18.90 -10.00
CA LEU A 10 33.96 19.05 -8.64
C LEU A 10 34.56 20.29 -7.96
N SER A 11 33.73 21.31 -7.80
CA SER A 11 34.06 22.55 -7.10
C SER A 11 33.35 22.61 -5.75
N SER A 12 34.02 23.09 -4.70
CA SER A 12 33.33 23.39 -3.44
C SER A 12 34.04 24.42 -2.57
N THR A 13 33.25 25.09 -1.74
CA THR A 13 33.75 26.14 -0.84
C THR A 13 34.52 25.53 0.34
N ALA A 14 35.69 26.09 0.62
CA ALA A 14 36.39 26.14 1.91
C ALA A 14 36.54 24.84 2.73
N ARG A 15 37.07 24.99 3.96
CA ARG A 15 37.50 23.89 4.85
C ARG A 15 36.34 23.20 5.56
N ASP A 16 35.20 23.88 5.68
CA ASP A 16 33.96 23.39 6.31
C ASP A 16 33.28 22.26 5.52
N LEU A 17 33.62 22.09 4.23
CA LEU A 17 33.05 21.07 3.37
C LEU A 17 34.01 19.93 3.01
N LYS A 18 35.14 19.76 3.72
CA LYS A 18 36.15 18.75 3.36
C LYS A 18 35.57 17.34 3.25
N GLU A 19 34.77 16.93 4.24
CA GLU A 19 34.15 15.59 4.26
C GLU A 19 33.05 15.44 3.18
N TYR A 20 32.31 16.52 2.94
CA TYR A 20 31.25 16.59 1.92
C TYR A 20 31.83 16.50 0.50
N ARG A 21 32.93 17.20 0.24
CA ARG A 21 33.67 17.17 -1.02
C ARG A 21 34.24 15.78 -1.29
N GLU A 22 34.80 15.13 -0.27
CA GLU A 22 35.33 13.76 -0.40
C GLU A 22 34.21 12.73 -0.67
N ALA A 23 33.05 12.90 -0.04
CA ALA A 23 31.88 12.06 -0.29
C ALA A 23 31.34 12.23 -1.72
N ALA A 24 31.24 13.49 -2.20
CA ALA A 24 30.84 13.77 -3.58
C ALA A 24 31.86 13.23 -4.60
N TYR A 25 33.16 13.35 -4.34
CA TYR A 25 34.21 12.78 -5.18
C TYR A 25 34.05 11.26 -5.35
N LYS A 26 33.90 10.52 -4.24
CA LYS A 26 33.70 9.07 -4.26
C LYS A 26 32.42 8.66 -4.97
N ALA A 27 31.37 9.46 -4.82
CA ALA A 27 30.11 9.22 -5.52
C ALA A 27 30.28 9.33 -7.04
N ILE A 28 30.99 10.36 -7.51
CA ILE A 28 31.23 10.58 -8.94
C ILE A 28 32.14 9.48 -9.52
N GLU A 29 33.25 9.15 -8.86
CA GLU A 29 34.16 8.07 -9.27
C GLU A 29 33.52 6.68 -9.22
N GLY A 30 32.49 6.51 -8.39
CA GLY A 30 31.72 5.27 -8.32
C GLY A 30 30.71 5.08 -9.46
N LEU A 31 30.50 6.09 -10.31
CA LEU A 31 29.59 6.00 -11.47
C LEU A 31 30.34 5.47 -12.70
N ASP A 32 29.78 4.44 -13.33
CA ASP A 32 30.33 3.90 -14.57
C ASP A 32 30.33 4.96 -15.69
N GLY A 33 31.50 5.20 -16.29
CA GLY A 33 31.67 6.13 -17.40
C GLY A 33 31.91 7.59 -16.99
N TYR A 34 32.15 7.88 -15.71
CA TYR A 34 32.47 9.21 -15.22
C TYR A 34 33.83 9.24 -14.52
N HIS A 35 34.53 10.37 -14.63
CA HIS A 35 35.76 10.65 -13.93
C HIS A 35 35.68 12.02 -13.25
N CYS A 36 35.99 12.07 -11.96
CA CYS A 36 35.94 13.28 -11.16
C CYS A 36 37.28 14.03 -11.25
N VAL A 37 37.20 15.30 -11.61
CA VAL A 37 38.34 16.22 -11.67
C VAL A 37 38.19 17.24 -10.56
N ARG A 38 39.17 17.32 -9.66
CA ARG A 38 39.20 18.28 -8.55
C ARG A 38 40.58 18.91 -8.35
N MET A 39 40.61 20.05 -7.67
CA MET A 39 41.83 20.84 -7.47
C MET A 39 42.97 20.05 -6.79
N GLU A 40 42.62 19.11 -5.91
CA GLU A 40 43.56 18.32 -5.12
C GLU A 40 44.39 17.34 -5.98
N ASP A 41 43.92 16.99 -7.18
CA ASP A 41 44.57 16.00 -8.05
C ASP A 41 45.60 16.64 -9.00
N PHE A 42 45.76 17.95 -8.98
CA PHE A 42 46.59 18.70 -9.93
C PHE A 42 48.10 18.70 -9.62
N GLY A 43 48.50 18.28 -8.41
CA GLY A 43 49.89 18.22 -7.95
C GLY A 43 50.58 19.60 -7.82
N ALA A 44 51.80 19.64 -7.26
CA ALA A 44 52.58 20.89 -7.16
C ALA A 44 53.20 21.25 -8.53
N ARG A 45 52.80 22.38 -9.14
CA ARG A 45 53.29 22.88 -10.43
C ARG A 45 53.46 24.41 -10.44
N ASP A 46 54.24 24.95 -11.36
CA ASP A 46 54.66 26.37 -11.44
C ASP A 46 53.64 27.35 -12.09
N TYR A 47 52.34 27.03 -12.15
CA TYR A 47 51.31 27.92 -12.72
C TYR A 47 50.49 28.62 -11.63
N GLU A 48 49.96 29.83 -11.92
CA GLU A 48 48.91 30.47 -11.11
C GLU A 48 47.68 29.53 -11.06
N SER A 49 47.26 29.14 -9.86
CA SER A 49 46.30 28.05 -9.67
C SER A 49 44.88 28.36 -10.16
N ASP A 50 44.55 29.63 -10.42
CA ASP A 50 43.21 30.07 -10.81
C ASP A 50 42.93 29.89 -12.32
N GLU A 51 43.85 30.31 -13.19
CA GLU A 51 43.74 30.18 -14.66
C GLU A 51 43.66 28.71 -15.07
N PHE A 52 44.42 27.86 -14.38
CA PHE A 52 44.40 26.42 -14.62
C PHE A 52 43.06 25.77 -14.23
N CYS A 53 42.44 26.18 -13.12
CA CYS A 53 41.15 25.63 -12.69
C CYS A 53 40.02 26.05 -13.64
N CYS A 54 40.01 27.31 -14.10
CA CYS A 54 39.04 27.78 -15.08
C CYS A 54 39.18 27.03 -16.42
N ALA A 55 40.41 26.81 -16.90
CA ALA A 55 40.67 26.02 -18.11
C ALA A 55 40.18 24.56 -17.98
N ARG A 56 40.25 23.95 -16.79
CA ARG A 56 39.73 22.60 -16.54
C ARG A 56 38.21 22.54 -16.44
N VAL A 57 37.55 23.60 -15.99
CA VAL A 57 36.09 23.71 -16.07
C VAL A 57 35.63 23.76 -17.53
N ASP A 58 36.37 24.44 -18.41
CA ASP A 58 36.07 24.49 -19.84
C ASP A 58 36.23 23.13 -20.54
N GLU A 59 37.08 22.25 -20.03
CA GLU A 59 37.29 20.89 -20.56
C GLU A 59 36.32 19.85 -19.99
N CYS A 60 35.52 20.18 -18.96
CA CYS A 60 34.60 19.23 -18.33
C CYS A 60 33.30 19.04 -19.12
N ASP A 61 32.65 17.89 -18.96
CA ASP A 61 31.32 17.60 -19.50
C ASP A 61 30.20 18.06 -18.53
N LEU A 62 30.51 18.11 -17.24
CA LEU A 62 29.58 18.45 -16.18
C LEU A 62 30.27 19.18 -15.02
N PHE A 63 29.65 20.26 -14.54
CA PHE A 63 30.11 20.97 -13.36
C PHE A 63 29.26 20.62 -12.14
N VAL A 64 29.89 20.19 -11.06
CA VAL A 64 29.25 19.92 -9.75
C VAL A 64 29.79 20.92 -8.74
N GLY A 65 28.92 21.78 -8.21
CA GLY A 65 29.30 22.81 -7.23
C GLY A 65 28.67 22.58 -5.86
N ILE A 66 29.47 22.56 -4.79
CA ILE A 66 28.99 22.46 -3.40
C ILE A 66 29.27 23.78 -2.65
N VAL A 67 28.22 24.44 -2.18
CA VAL A 67 28.29 25.79 -1.60
C VAL A 67 27.91 25.78 -0.11
N GLY A 68 28.91 26.00 0.74
CA GLY A 68 28.83 26.08 2.20
C GLY A 68 28.58 27.50 2.71
N HIS A 69 28.89 27.79 3.97
CA HIS A 69 28.69 29.12 4.56
C HIS A 69 29.96 29.98 4.62
N LEU A 70 31.12 29.39 4.32
CA LEU A 70 32.39 30.11 4.20
C LEU A 70 32.67 30.47 2.74
N TYR A 71 33.23 31.66 2.52
CA TYR A 71 33.59 32.18 1.21
C TYR A 71 34.88 31.54 0.66
N GLY A 72 35.85 31.27 1.55
CA GLY A 72 37.13 30.64 1.19
C GLY A 72 38.22 31.63 0.79
N SER A 73 39.26 31.11 0.14
CA SER A 73 40.41 31.89 -0.35
C SER A 73 40.13 32.54 -1.70
N CYS A 74 40.71 33.72 -1.90
CA CYS A 74 40.72 34.45 -3.16
C CYS A 74 42.13 34.35 -3.77
N PRO A 75 42.25 34.16 -5.09
CA PRO A 75 43.54 34.27 -5.79
C PRO A 75 44.17 35.66 -5.60
N THR A 76 45.50 35.74 -5.73
CA THR A 76 46.24 37.00 -5.60
C THR A 76 45.73 38.01 -6.64
N GLY A 77 45.24 39.17 -6.19
CA GLY A 77 44.74 40.22 -7.08
C GLY A 77 43.26 40.09 -7.50
N SER A 78 42.54 39.04 -7.06
CA SER A 78 41.11 38.86 -7.32
C SER A 78 40.24 39.15 -6.09
N ASN A 79 39.05 39.70 -6.32
CA ASN A 79 38.07 39.98 -5.28
C ASN A 79 37.08 38.82 -5.04
N GLN A 80 37.20 37.74 -5.82
CA GLN A 80 36.31 36.57 -5.82
C GLN A 80 37.03 35.32 -5.30
N SER A 81 36.28 34.37 -4.72
CA SER A 81 36.85 33.09 -4.28
C SER A 81 37.11 32.15 -5.46
N TYR A 82 38.00 31.16 -5.27
CA TYR A 82 38.25 30.12 -6.29
C TYR A 82 36.93 29.45 -6.74
N THR A 83 36.08 29.05 -5.79
CA THR A 83 34.79 28.41 -6.06
C THR A 83 33.81 29.31 -6.83
N GLU A 84 33.81 30.62 -6.55
CA GLU A 84 32.96 31.57 -7.28
C GLU A 84 33.44 31.72 -8.73
N ARG A 85 34.76 31.81 -8.95
CA ARG A 85 35.34 31.90 -10.29
C ARG A 85 35.15 30.63 -11.12
N GLU A 86 35.29 29.46 -10.50
CA GLU A 86 35.00 28.17 -11.16
C GLU A 86 33.53 28.08 -11.59
N TYR A 87 32.60 28.52 -10.73
CA TYR A 87 31.18 28.60 -11.08
C TYR A 87 30.93 29.59 -12.23
N GLU A 88 31.55 30.76 -12.22
CA GLU A 88 31.41 31.76 -13.29
C GLU A 88 31.96 31.24 -14.62
N SER A 89 33.11 30.55 -14.62
CA SER A 89 33.66 29.87 -15.80
C SER A 89 32.68 28.83 -16.35
N ALA A 90 32.04 28.04 -15.48
CA ALA A 90 31.03 27.06 -15.89
C ALA A 90 29.76 27.72 -16.46
N VAL A 91 29.41 28.92 -15.99
CA VAL A 91 28.29 29.71 -16.53
C VAL A 91 28.64 30.27 -17.90
N GLU A 92 29.82 30.89 -18.05
CA GLU A 92 30.29 31.50 -19.31
C GLU A 92 30.50 30.46 -20.41
N ALA A 93 31.07 29.30 -20.08
CA ALA A 93 31.28 28.19 -21.01
C ALA A 93 30.01 27.39 -21.32
N GLY A 94 28.86 27.78 -20.75
CA GLY A 94 27.58 27.10 -20.97
C GLY A 94 27.56 25.65 -20.45
N LYS A 95 28.48 25.30 -19.54
CA LYS A 95 28.56 23.96 -18.98
C LYS A 95 27.30 23.69 -18.17
N PRO A 96 26.71 22.51 -18.29
CA PRO A 96 25.53 22.21 -17.50
C PRO A 96 25.97 21.91 -16.04
N ARG A 97 25.30 22.53 -15.07
CA ARG A 97 25.72 22.61 -13.66
C ARG A 97 24.74 21.93 -12.72
N LEU A 98 25.25 21.18 -11.74
CA LEU A 98 24.49 20.65 -10.61
C LEU A 98 24.97 21.33 -9.34
N MET A 99 24.07 22.07 -8.68
CA MET A 99 24.43 22.92 -7.55
C MET A 99 23.85 22.38 -6.24
N PHE A 100 24.72 22.16 -5.27
CA PHE A 100 24.37 21.67 -3.94
C PHE A 100 24.63 22.75 -2.90
N VAL A 101 23.61 23.23 -2.21
CA VAL A 101 23.72 24.36 -1.29
C VAL A 101 23.46 23.90 0.14
N ALA A 102 24.37 24.21 1.06
CA ALA A 102 24.21 23.89 2.48
C ALA A 102 22.97 24.62 3.05
N PRO A 103 22.17 24.03 3.95
CA PRO A 103 20.99 24.65 4.53
C PRO A 103 21.36 25.79 5.50
N ARG A 104 20.38 26.59 5.92
CA ARG A 104 20.65 27.79 6.75
C ARG A 104 21.25 27.49 8.12
N ASP A 105 20.92 26.33 8.68
CA ASP A 105 21.32 25.81 9.98
C ASP A 105 22.59 24.94 9.94
N PHE A 106 23.30 24.94 8.80
CA PHE A 106 24.50 24.11 8.62
C PHE A 106 25.59 24.43 9.66
N PRO A 107 26.14 23.41 10.35
CA PRO A 107 27.14 23.62 11.39
C PRO A 107 28.47 24.05 10.78
N VAL A 108 28.96 25.23 11.14
CA VAL A 108 30.31 25.69 10.80
C VAL A 108 31.18 25.60 12.06
N PRO A 109 32.35 24.92 12.00
CA PRO A 109 33.29 24.86 13.11
C PRO A 109 33.62 26.25 13.67
N ALA A 110 33.57 26.40 15.00
CA ALA A 110 33.69 27.70 15.67
C ALA A 110 35.07 28.37 15.47
N ASP A 111 36.09 27.59 15.13
CA ASP A 111 37.44 28.04 14.80
C ASP A 111 37.55 28.63 13.38
N LEU A 112 36.56 28.39 12.52
CA LEU A 112 36.50 28.92 11.16
C LEU A 112 35.71 30.24 11.13
N ILE A 113 36.38 31.34 11.47
CA ILE A 113 35.80 32.69 11.45
C ILE A 113 36.35 33.47 10.24
N GLU A 114 35.45 33.87 9.33
CA GLU A 114 35.76 34.80 8.24
C GLU A 114 35.27 36.22 8.53
N SER A 115 35.91 37.19 7.88
CA SER A 115 35.55 38.62 8.00
C SER A 115 34.13 38.90 7.51
N ASP A 116 33.51 39.96 8.04
CA ASP A 116 32.16 40.38 7.65
C ASP A 116 32.01 40.65 6.15
N GLU A 117 33.10 41.11 5.51
CA GLU A 117 33.13 41.32 4.06
C GLU A 117 32.97 39.99 3.30
N LYS A 118 33.69 38.94 3.70
CA LYS A 118 33.58 37.60 3.10
C LYS A 118 32.21 36.98 3.35
N ARG A 119 31.66 37.14 4.55
CA ARG A 119 30.29 36.66 4.88
C ARG A 119 29.22 37.30 3.98
N LYS A 120 29.34 38.61 3.71
CA LYS A 120 28.44 39.32 2.77
C LYS A 120 28.56 38.78 1.34
N LYS A 121 29.79 38.58 0.85
CA LYS A 121 30.04 38.00 -0.48
C LYS A 121 29.50 36.57 -0.59
N GLN A 122 29.72 35.74 0.41
CA GLN A 122 29.22 34.36 0.42
C GLN A 122 27.69 34.29 0.45
N LYS A 123 27.03 35.18 1.21
CA LYS A 123 25.57 35.28 1.17
C LYS A 123 25.06 35.64 -0.23
N ALA A 124 25.69 36.63 -0.88
CA ALA A 124 25.35 37.00 -2.25
C ALA A 124 25.58 35.86 -3.25
N PHE A 125 26.70 35.14 -3.15
CA PHE A 125 27.00 33.98 -4.00
C PHE A 125 25.97 32.85 -3.81
N ARG A 126 25.64 32.50 -2.56
CA ARG A 126 24.61 31.51 -2.22
C ARG A 126 23.23 31.89 -2.78
N GLU A 127 22.85 33.17 -2.71
CA GLU A 127 21.58 33.65 -3.28
C GLU A 127 21.56 33.56 -4.80
N ARG A 128 22.69 33.79 -5.48
CA ARG A 128 22.80 33.62 -6.94
C ARG A 128 22.69 32.15 -7.34
N VAL A 129 23.47 31.27 -6.71
CA VAL A 129 23.44 29.81 -6.96
C VAL A 129 22.06 29.22 -6.63
N SER A 130 21.36 29.77 -5.63
CA SER A 130 20.00 29.36 -5.27
C SER A 130 18.96 29.54 -6.39
N LYS A 131 19.25 30.35 -7.42
CA LYS A 131 18.38 30.61 -8.57
C LYS A 131 18.67 29.70 -9.77
N ASP A 132 19.66 28.81 -9.70
CA ASP A 132 20.01 27.90 -10.79
C ASP A 132 18.96 26.77 -10.93
N ARG A 133 18.81 26.23 -12.15
CA ARG A 133 17.67 25.36 -12.52
C ARG A 133 17.69 23.97 -11.87
N MET A 134 18.86 23.46 -11.50
CA MET A 134 19.06 22.14 -10.88
C MET A 134 19.78 22.29 -9.55
N ARG A 135 18.99 22.38 -8.47
CA ARG A 135 19.47 22.55 -7.10
C ARG A 135 18.99 21.42 -6.20
N ALA A 136 19.86 20.99 -5.31
CA ALA A 136 19.48 20.17 -4.17
C ALA A 136 20.17 20.66 -2.88
N ASP A 137 19.43 20.69 -1.77
CA ASP A 137 20.04 20.94 -0.45
C ASP A 137 20.73 19.66 0.06
N PHE A 138 21.57 19.74 1.09
CA PHE A 138 22.17 18.54 1.69
C PHE A 138 22.36 18.69 3.20
N LYS A 139 22.24 17.60 3.95
CA LYS A 139 22.31 17.63 5.42
C LYS A 139 23.53 16.90 6.00
N SER A 140 24.14 16.01 5.23
CA SER A 140 25.32 15.23 5.63
C SER A 140 26.16 14.86 4.40
N PRO A 141 27.43 14.44 4.56
CA PRO A 141 28.28 14.01 3.45
C PRO A 141 27.67 12.85 2.65
N ASP A 142 27.05 11.87 3.33
CA ASP A 142 26.39 10.72 2.69
C ASP A 142 25.14 11.16 1.90
N ASN A 143 24.36 12.09 2.46
CA ASN A 143 23.20 12.66 1.77
C ASN A 143 23.61 13.43 0.51
N LEU A 144 24.74 14.15 0.57
CA LEU A 144 25.31 14.83 -0.59
C LEU A 144 25.79 13.83 -1.65
N ALA A 145 26.53 12.79 -1.26
CA ALA A 145 26.99 11.73 -2.15
C ALA A 145 25.83 11.05 -2.90
N LEU A 146 24.77 10.69 -2.19
CA LEU A 146 23.56 10.11 -2.78
C LEU A 146 22.92 11.07 -3.79
N ARG A 147 22.75 12.34 -3.42
CA ARG A 147 22.14 13.35 -4.30
C ARG A 147 22.99 13.61 -5.55
N VAL A 148 24.32 13.59 -5.43
CA VAL A 148 25.25 13.68 -6.57
C VAL A 148 25.12 12.46 -7.47
N ALA A 149 25.15 11.24 -6.92
CA ALA A 149 25.01 10.00 -7.68
C ALA A 149 23.66 9.85 -8.39
N GLN A 150 22.58 10.42 -7.84
CA GLN A 150 21.26 10.46 -8.48
C GLN A 150 21.17 11.53 -9.56
N ALA A 151 21.76 12.71 -9.33
CA ALA A 151 21.59 13.85 -10.22
C ALA A 151 22.40 13.73 -11.52
N ILE A 152 23.53 13.03 -11.51
CA ILE A 152 24.41 12.89 -12.68
C ILE A 152 23.76 12.03 -13.79
N PRO A 153 23.26 10.80 -13.51
CA PRO A 153 22.63 9.97 -14.54
C PRO A 153 21.25 10.46 -14.98
N ASN A 154 20.45 11.01 -14.06
CA ASN A 154 19.07 11.45 -14.35
C ASN A 154 19.02 12.64 -15.33
N LYS A 155 20.10 13.42 -15.42
CA LYS A 155 20.22 14.54 -16.34
C LYS A 155 20.39 14.11 -17.80
N GLU A 156 20.90 12.91 -18.04
CA GLU A 156 21.13 12.41 -19.40
C GLU A 156 19.83 11.95 -20.07
N ASN A 157 18.75 11.79 -19.31
CA ASN A 157 17.47 11.30 -19.82
C ASN A 157 16.25 11.98 -19.15
N PRO A 158 15.92 13.23 -19.53
CA PRO A 158 14.80 13.98 -18.94
C PRO A 158 13.41 13.33 -19.14
N GLU A 159 13.28 12.38 -20.06
CA GLU A 159 12.06 11.60 -20.28
C GLU A 159 11.80 10.58 -19.15
N ILE A 160 12.87 10.06 -18.50
CA ILE A 160 12.76 9.12 -17.38
C ILE A 160 12.20 9.81 -16.10
N GLU A 161 12.41 11.11 -15.90
CA GLU A 161 11.87 11.82 -14.72
C GLU A 161 10.35 12.07 -14.83
N ILE A 162 9.85 12.22 -16.06
CA ILE A 162 8.42 12.36 -16.35
C ILE A 162 7.74 10.99 -16.23
N GLU A 163 8.38 9.91 -16.71
CA GLU A 163 7.88 8.54 -16.57
C GLU A 163 7.96 8.00 -15.13
N LYS A 164 9.03 8.30 -14.36
CA LYS A 164 9.18 7.86 -12.96
C LYS A 164 8.28 8.61 -11.98
N ARG A 165 8.00 9.90 -12.22
CA ARG A 165 6.96 10.61 -11.44
C ARG A 165 5.56 10.10 -11.79
N ALA A 166 5.33 9.65 -13.01
CA ALA A 166 4.08 8.98 -13.38
C ALA A 166 3.98 7.54 -12.80
N SER A 167 5.11 6.87 -12.51
CA SER A 167 5.14 5.51 -11.96
C SER A 167 5.16 5.39 -10.43
N ASN A 168 5.36 6.49 -9.69
CA ASN A 168 5.45 6.49 -8.22
C ASN A 168 4.23 7.16 -7.53
N VAL A 169 3.19 7.51 -8.27
CA VAL A 169 1.94 8.02 -7.70
C VAL A 169 1.07 6.81 -7.33
N PRO A 170 0.79 6.57 -6.04
CA PRO A 170 0.07 5.39 -5.62
C PRO A 170 -1.37 5.42 -6.18
N PHE A 171 -1.83 4.26 -6.64
CA PHE A 171 -3.18 4.09 -7.15
C PHE A 171 -3.72 2.72 -6.72
N GLN A 172 -4.37 2.70 -5.56
CA GLN A 172 -4.85 1.48 -4.91
C GLN A 172 -6.34 1.21 -5.15
N ALA A 173 -7.04 2.04 -5.94
CA ALA A 173 -8.46 1.85 -6.18
C ALA A 173 -8.70 0.52 -6.93
N PRO A 174 -9.68 -0.30 -6.49
CA PRO A 174 -9.97 -1.57 -7.13
C PRO A 174 -10.51 -1.34 -8.55
N HIS A 175 -10.29 -2.30 -9.45
CA HIS A 175 -10.82 -2.24 -10.81
C HIS A 175 -12.36 -2.12 -10.81
N LEU A 176 -12.87 -1.45 -11.85
CA LEU A 176 -14.32 -1.40 -12.07
C LEU A 176 -14.83 -2.77 -12.52
N PRO A 177 -16.05 -3.18 -12.13
CA PRO A 177 -16.67 -4.39 -12.63
C PRO A 177 -16.73 -4.40 -14.17
N GLU A 178 -16.59 -5.57 -14.79
CA GLU A 178 -16.60 -5.72 -16.26
C GLU A 178 -17.87 -5.12 -16.90
N HIS A 179 -19.02 -5.36 -16.29
CA HIS A 179 -20.33 -4.85 -16.72
C HIS A 179 -20.73 -3.56 -15.96
N PHE A 180 -19.79 -2.65 -15.75
CA PHE A 180 -20.02 -1.39 -15.05
C PHE A 180 -21.01 -0.48 -15.79
N ILE A 181 -22.06 -0.04 -15.09
CA ILE A 181 -23.00 0.97 -15.57
C ILE A 181 -22.73 2.30 -14.85
N LEU A 182 -22.42 3.33 -15.64
CA LEU A 182 -22.12 4.65 -15.10
C LEU A 182 -23.37 5.34 -14.55
N ARG A 183 -23.37 5.63 -13.25
CA ARG A 183 -24.41 6.42 -12.58
C ARG A 183 -24.10 7.93 -12.68
N THR A 184 -24.18 8.48 -13.90
CA THR A 184 -23.67 9.82 -14.25
C THR A 184 -24.09 10.91 -13.27
N GLU A 185 -25.38 11.08 -13.00
CA GLU A 185 -25.88 12.14 -12.11
C GLU A 185 -25.25 12.07 -10.72
N LYS A 186 -25.20 10.87 -10.13
CA LYS A 186 -24.65 10.62 -8.79
C LYS A 186 -23.13 10.78 -8.77
N ARG A 187 -22.44 10.32 -9.81
CA ARG A 187 -20.98 10.52 -9.94
C ARG A 187 -20.65 12.01 -10.06
N GLU A 188 -21.34 12.75 -10.92
CA GLU A 188 -21.07 14.19 -11.11
C GLU A 188 -21.44 15.02 -9.86
N GLU A 189 -22.43 14.60 -9.09
CA GLU A 189 -22.74 15.23 -7.80
C GLU A 189 -21.61 15.03 -6.78
N LEU A 190 -21.19 13.78 -6.53
CA LEU A 190 -20.08 13.48 -5.63
C LEU A 190 -18.77 14.10 -6.09
N LYS A 191 -18.50 14.04 -7.40
CA LYS A 191 -17.33 14.67 -8.02
C LYS A 191 -17.28 16.16 -7.74
N ARG A 192 -18.41 16.88 -7.88
CA ARG A 192 -18.47 18.31 -7.54
C ARG A 192 -18.13 18.57 -6.07
N ARG A 193 -18.55 17.69 -5.14
CA ARG A 193 -18.22 17.79 -3.71
C ARG A 193 -16.73 17.51 -3.45
N LEU A 194 -16.17 16.47 -4.08
CA LEU A 194 -14.73 16.13 -3.99
C LEU A 194 -13.83 17.21 -4.58
N LEU A 195 -14.28 17.86 -5.66
CA LEU A 195 -13.53 18.92 -6.36
C LEU A 195 -13.80 20.32 -5.79
N ALA A 196 -14.79 20.48 -4.91
CA ALA A 196 -15.06 21.77 -4.28
C ALA A 196 -13.83 22.18 -3.47
N ASN A 197 -13.32 23.39 -3.74
CA ASN A 197 -12.21 23.91 -2.96
C ASN A 197 -12.67 24.10 -1.51
N SER A 198 -11.80 23.78 -0.55
CA SER A 198 -11.93 24.04 0.88
C SER A 198 -11.93 25.54 1.23
N SER A 199 -12.37 26.41 0.31
CA SER A 199 -12.45 27.86 0.46
C SER A 199 -13.37 28.31 1.59
N ASP A 200 -14.31 27.47 2.02
CA ASP A 200 -15.20 27.76 3.17
C ASP A 200 -14.56 27.41 4.53
N ARG A 201 -13.51 26.58 4.56
CA ARG A 201 -12.76 26.17 5.78
C ARG A 201 -11.28 25.93 5.48
N PRO A 202 -10.47 26.98 5.28
CA PRO A 202 -9.04 26.83 5.02
C PRO A 202 -8.34 26.14 6.20
N GLY A 203 -7.57 25.09 5.90
CA GLY A 203 -6.80 24.34 6.91
C GLY A 203 -7.48 23.08 7.47
N VAL A 204 -8.70 22.75 7.03
CA VAL A 204 -9.47 21.60 7.55
C VAL A 204 -9.45 20.45 6.55
N LEU A 205 -9.20 19.23 7.04
CA LEU A 205 -9.33 17.98 6.30
C LEU A 205 -10.82 17.75 5.96
N VAL A 206 -11.13 17.55 4.68
CA VAL A 206 -12.51 17.27 4.27
C VAL A 206 -12.76 15.77 4.32
N VAL A 207 -13.82 15.38 5.01
CA VAL A 207 -14.29 14.00 5.12
C VAL A 207 -15.70 13.94 4.53
N SER A 208 -15.92 13.01 3.60
CA SER A 208 -17.25 12.71 3.06
C SER A 208 -17.58 11.25 3.31
N ALA A 209 -18.86 10.95 3.56
CA ALA A 209 -19.32 9.59 3.78
C ALA A 209 -20.38 9.21 2.75
N LEU A 210 -20.08 8.19 1.95
CA LEU A 210 -21.04 7.56 1.05
C LEU A 210 -21.85 6.50 1.82
N HIS A 211 -23.12 6.80 2.05
CA HIS A 211 -24.04 5.99 2.83
C HIS A 211 -25.05 5.26 1.94
N GLY A 212 -25.40 4.03 2.31
CA GLY A 212 -26.52 3.30 1.71
C GLY A 212 -26.51 1.81 2.05
N PRO A 213 -27.60 1.08 1.77
CA PRO A 213 -27.71 -0.34 2.08
C PRO A 213 -26.63 -1.19 1.38
N GLY A 214 -26.47 -2.43 1.83
CA GLY A 214 -25.58 -3.40 1.18
C GLY A 214 -25.99 -3.66 -0.28
N GLY A 215 -25.02 -3.87 -1.16
CA GLY A 215 -25.27 -4.16 -2.59
C GLY A 215 -25.69 -2.98 -3.45
N ILE A 216 -25.81 -1.76 -2.90
CA ILE A 216 -26.23 -0.54 -3.64
C ILE A 216 -25.13 0.06 -4.55
N GLY A 217 -23.89 -0.43 -4.45
CA GLY A 217 -22.76 -0.02 -5.28
C GLY A 217 -21.91 1.13 -4.73
N LYS A 218 -21.78 1.28 -3.40
CA LYS A 218 -20.94 2.32 -2.78
C LYS A 218 -19.47 2.21 -3.20
N THR A 219 -18.87 1.05 -2.98
CA THR A 219 -17.49 0.70 -3.39
C THR A 219 -17.27 0.95 -4.88
N VAL A 220 -18.22 0.54 -5.73
CA VAL A 220 -18.15 0.74 -7.19
C VAL A 220 -18.19 2.22 -7.57
N LEU A 221 -19.03 3.02 -6.90
CA LEU A 221 -19.09 4.47 -7.15
C LEU A 221 -17.83 5.19 -6.68
N ALA A 222 -17.30 4.82 -5.51
CA ALA A 222 -16.03 5.34 -4.99
C ALA A 222 -14.85 4.99 -5.92
N SER A 223 -14.77 3.73 -6.39
CA SER A 223 -13.78 3.33 -7.39
C SER A 223 -13.95 4.09 -8.71
N SER A 224 -15.18 4.29 -9.18
CA SER A 224 -15.44 5.08 -10.40
C SER A 224 -14.98 6.53 -10.29
N LEU A 225 -15.13 7.14 -9.11
CA LEU A 225 -14.61 8.47 -8.82
C LEU A 225 -13.08 8.48 -8.78
N ALA A 226 -12.45 7.49 -8.13
CA ALA A 226 -10.99 7.36 -8.11
C ALA A 226 -10.38 7.24 -9.51
N HIS A 227 -11.07 6.56 -10.43
CA HIS A 227 -10.64 6.42 -11.82
C HIS A 227 -10.91 7.66 -12.69
N ASP A 228 -11.70 8.63 -12.22
CA ASP A 228 -12.06 9.82 -13.00
C ASP A 228 -10.82 10.73 -13.25
N PRO A 229 -10.56 11.16 -14.49
CA PRO A 229 -9.38 11.95 -14.82
C PRO A 229 -9.29 13.30 -14.08
N GLU A 230 -10.41 13.96 -13.79
CA GLU A 230 -10.40 15.25 -13.08
C GLU A 230 -10.15 15.04 -11.59
N VAL A 231 -10.69 13.97 -11.01
CA VAL A 231 -10.39 13.56 -9.63
C VAL A 231 -8.90 13.24 -9.50
N ARG A 232 -8.34 12.43 -10.40
CA ARG A 232 -6.90 12.12 -10.42
C ARG A 232 -6.02 13.36 -10.61
N LYS A 233 -6.48 14.34 -11.39
CA LYS A 233 -5.78 15.61 -11.55
C LYS A 233 -5.80 16.46 -10.28
N ARG A 234 -6.90 16.42 -9.52
CA ARG A 234 -7.04 17.14 -8.23
C ARG A 234 -6.23 16.48 -7.12
N PHE A 235 -6.12 15.16 -7.12
CA PHE A 235 -5.34 14.37 -6.18
C PHE A 235 -4.09 13.82 -6.87
N SER A 236 -3.22 14.74 -7.27
CA SER A 236 -2.03 14.43 -8.10
C SER A 236 -0.98 13.60 -7.39
N ASP A 237 -1.02 13.54 -6.05
CA ASP A 237 -0.08 12.76 -5.24
C ASP A 237 -0.60 11.35 -4.94
N GLY A 238 -1.81 11.00 -5.41
CA GLY A 238 -2.27 9.62 -5.48
C GLY A 238 -3.66 9.34 -4.93
N VAL A 239 -4.10 8.11 -5.15
CA VAL A 239 -5.31 7.53 -4.57
C VAL A 239 -4.93 6.33 -3.73
N LEU A 240 -5.23 6.44 -2.44
CA LEU A 240 -5.03 5.40 -1.44
C LEU A 240 -6.36 4.74 -1.10
N TRP A 241 -6.32 3.44 -0.83
CA TRP A 241 -7.53 2.65 -0.58
C TRP A 241 -7.28 1.64 0.53
N THR A 242 -8.21 1.57 1.49
CA THR A 242 -8.22 0.56 2.53
C THR A 242 -9.64 0.06 2.77
N THR A 243 -9.82 -1.24 2.95
CA THR A 243 -11.12 -1.86 3.28
C THR A 243 -11.09 -2.28 4.74
N LEU A 244 -12.05 -1.79 5.55
CA LEU A 244 -12.09 -2.09 6.99
C LEU A 244 -12.82 -3.40 7.30
N GLY A 245 -14.07 -3.53 6.84
CA GLY A 245 -14.94 -4.62 7.28
C GLY A 245 -15.33 -4.51 8.77
N GLN A 246 -15.87 -5.60 9.33
CA GLN A 246 -16.41 -5.60 10.70
C GLN A 246 -15.32 -5.67 11.79
N GLU A 247 -14.31 -6.52 11.61
CA GLU A 247 -13.19 -6.73 12.55
C GLU A 247 -11.84 -6.40 11.89
N PRO A 248 -11.58 -5.12 11.53
CA PRO A 248 -10.36 -4.72 10.84
C PRO A 248 -9.10 -4.88 11.69
N GLN A 249 -8.01 -5.29 11.04
CA GLN A 249 -6.66 -5.24 11.60
C GLN A 249 -6.05 -3.85 11.35
N ILE A 250 -6.47 -2.86 12.14
CA ILE A 250 -6.18 -1.42 11.94
C ILE A 250 -4.69 -1.12 11.70
N LEU A 251 -3.80 -1.66 12.52
CA LEU A 251 -2.36 -1.41 12.41
C LEU A 251 -1.80 -1.89 11.07
N SER A 252 -2.19 -3.10 10.65
CA SER A 252 -1.75 -3.69 9.38
C SER A 252 -2.19 -2.83 8.20
N LEU A 253 -3.45 -2.38 8.20
CA LEU A 253 -4.00 -1.49 7.18
C LEU A 253 -3.30 -0.12 7.13
N LEU A 254 -2.98 0.48 8.28
CA LEU A 254 -2.20 1.73 8.32
C LEU A 254 -0.79 1.55 7.77
N ASN A 255 -0.15 0.43 8.13
CA ASN A 255 1.19 0.07 7.67
C ASN A 255 1.24 -0.24 6.17
N ASP A 256 0.19 -0.83 5.60
CA ASP A 256 0.03 -0.99 4.15
C ASP A 256 -0.02 0.37 3.45
N LEU A 257 -0.82 1.31 3.98
CA LEU A 257 -0.92 2.67 3.43
C LEU A 257 0.40 3.44 3.50
N ILE A 258 1.11 3.34 4.62
CA ILE A 258 2.43 3.97 4.80
C ILE A 258 3.39 3.46 3.73
N ARG A 259 3.51 2.13 3.59
CA ARG A 259 4.36 1.46 2.58
C ARG A 259 4.05 1.90 1.15
N GLU A 260 2.77 2.03 0.81
CA GLU A 260 2.35 2.43 -0.54
C GLU A 260 2.81 3.86 -0.89
N ILE A 261 2.84 4.76 0.08
CA ILE A 261 3.29 6.15 -0.11
C ILE A 261 4.82 6.23 -0.31
N GLY A 262 5.52 5.09 -0.20
CA GLY A 262 6.96 4.94 -0.30
C GLY A 262 7.69 5.32 1.00
N ASP A 263 6.94 5.45 2.10
CA ASP A 263 7.52 5.51 3.43
C ASP A 263 7.39 4.12 4.02
N HIS A 264 8.44 3.61 4.61
CA HIS A 264 8.41 2.23 5.04
C HIS A 264 8.33 2.12 6.55
N GLU A 265 8.58 3.19 7.33
CA GLU A 265 8.55 3.13 8.80
C GLU A 265 7.26 2.45 9.31
N LEU A 266 7.38 1.41 10.15
CA LEU A 266 6.27 0.63 10.70
C LEU A 266 6.11 0.93 12.21
N PRO A 267 5.55 2.10 12.55
CA PRO A 267 5.29 2.48 13.93
C PRO A 267 4.20 1.61 14.57
N THR A 268 4.16 1.58 15.90
CA THR A 268 3.09 0.93 16.66
C THR A 268 1.73 1.62 16.44
N SER A 269 0.63 0.94 16.81
CA SER A 269 -0.78 1.36 16.53
C SER A 269 -1.07 2.86 16.65
N GLU A 270 -0.73 3.49 17.76
CA GLU A 270 -1.01 4.91 17.99
C GLU A 270 -0.07 5.85 17.23
N ALA A 271 1.17 5.41 17.02
CA ALA A 271 2.18 6.15 16.28
C ALA A 271 1.95 6.06 14.75
N ALA A 272 1.33 4.99 14.24
CA ALA A 272 1.02 4.79 12.83
C ALA A 272 0.07 5.83 12.25
N SER A 273 -1.04 6.11 12.92
CA SER A 273 -1.96 7.15 12.49
C SER A 273 -1.29 8.54 12.48
N ALA A 274 -0.49 8.85 13.51
CA ALA A 274 0.23 10.12 13.59
C ALA A 274 1.31 10.26 12.51
N HIS A 275 2.03 9.18 12.21
CA HIS A 275 3.02 9.13 11.15
C HIS A 275 2.39 9.34 9.78
N LEU A 276 1.35 8.57 9.47
CA LEU A 276 0.61 8.67 8.21
C LEU A 276 0.02 10.09 8.02
N ARG A 277 -0.49 10.71 9.09
CA ARG A 277 -0.92 12.11 9.08
C ARG A 277 0.21 13.07 8.69
N SER A 278 1.42 12.87 9.23
CA SER A 278 2.59 13.68 8.89
C SER A 278 2.99 13.52 7.42
N LEU A 279 2.95 12.30 6.89
CA LEU A 279 3.29 12.00 5.50
C LEU A 279 2.32 12.62 4.50
N LEU A 280 1.03 12.68 4.87
CA LEU A 280 -0.05 13.17 4.03
C LEU A 280 -0.38 14.65 4.21
N HIS A 281 0.27 15.37 5.13
CA HIS A 281 -0.09 16.75 5.46
C HIS A 281 -0.03 17.71 4.26
N ASP A 282 1.05 17.67 3.48
CA ASP A 282 1.25 18.59 2.34
C ASP A 282 0.87 17.96 0.99
N ARG A 283 0.43 16.69 0.98
CA ARG A 283 0.11 15.96 -0.26
C ARG A 283 -1.36 16.15 -0.66
N ALA A 284 -1.62 16.14 -1.96
CA ALA A 284 -2.95 16.11 -2.54
C ALA A 284 -3.36 14.65 -2.81
N VAL A 285 -3.93 13.99 -1.79
CA VAL A 285 -4.30 12.56 -1.84
C VAL A 285 -5.79 12.37 -1.60
N LEU A 286 -6.40 11.43 -2.34
CA LEU A 286 -7.71 10.88 -2.01
C LEU A 286 -7.50 9.58 -1.23
N LEU A 287 -7.93 9.54 0.03
CA LEU A 287 -7.95 8.32 0.84
C LEU A 287 -9.38 7.77 0.89
N VAL A 288 -9.59 6.58 0.36
CA VAL A 288 -10.86 5.87 0.45
C VAL A 288 -10.79 4.85 1.59
N VAL A 289 -11.70 4.98 2.56
CA VAL A 289 -11.90 4.05 3.67
C VAL A 289 -13.20 3.29 3.41
N ASP A 290 -13.09 2.11 2.80
CA ASP A 290 -14.22 1.31 2.33
C ASP A 290 -14.77 0.37 3.42
N ASP A 291 -16.09 0.19 3.39
CA ASP A 291 -16.87 -0.66 4.29
C ASP A 291 -16.62 -0.42 5.79
N ALA A 292 -16.82 0.82 6.24
CA ALA A 292 -16.70 1.18 7.65
C ALA A 292 -17.94 0.80 8.48
N TRP A 293 -17.73 0.07 9.57
CA TRP A 293 -18.80 -0.38 10.48
C TRP A 293 -18.87 0.37 11.81
N GLU A 294 -17.73 0.74 12.38
CA GLU A 294 -17.65 1.44 13.67
C GLU A 294 -16.79 2.71 13.56
N PRO A 295 -17.18 3.84 14.17
CA PRO A 295 -16.41 5.08 14.15
C PRO A 295 -14.98 4.91 14.68
N GLU A 296 -14.80 4.03 15.68
CA GLU A 296 -13.51 3.70 16.28
C GLU A 296 -12.52 3.17 15.26
N HIS A 297 -13.00 2.46 14.24
CA HIS A 297 -12.16 1.92 13.17
C HIS A 297 -11.83 2.98 12.11
N VAL A 298 -12.65 4.02 11.95
CA VAL A 298 -12.42 5.11 10.98
C VAL A 298 -11.45 6.16 11.52
N LYS A 299 -11.55 6.48 12.82
CA LYS A 299 -10.74 7.53 13.48
C LYS A 299 -9.23 7.46 13.18
N PRO A 300 -8.57 6.28 13.18
CA PRO A 300 -7.14 6.16 12.85
C PRO A 300 -6.79 6.58 11.42
N PHE A 301 -7.75 6.51 10.48
CA PHE A 301 -7.59 6.89 9.08
C PHE A 301 -8.04 8.32 8.77
N LEU A 302 -8.48 9.09 9.78
CA LEU A 302 -8.72 10.53 9.64
C LEU A 302 -7.37 11.29 9.61
N VAL A 303 -6.64 11.06 8.53
CA VAL A 303 -5.27 11.48 8.28
C VAL A 303 -5.18 12.26 6.97
N GLY A 304 -4.31 13.26 6.93
CA GLY A 304 -4.15 14.15 5.78
C GLY A 304 -4.21 15.62 6.16
N GLY A 305 -3.86 16.47 5.20
CA GLY A 305 -3.95 17.90 5.35
C GLY A 305 -5.01 18.55 4.45
N PRO A 306 -4.96 19.88 4.29
CA PRO A 306 -5.99 20.67 3.61
C PRO A 306 -6.16 20.35 2.11
N ASN A 307 -5.17 19.68 1.51
CA ASN A 307 -5.17 19.28 0.11
C ASN A 307 -5.70 17.85 -0.10
N SER A 308 -5.85 17.07 0.97
CA SER A 308 -6.36 15.71 0.97
C SER A 308 -7.87 15.65 1.17
N HIS A 309 -8.47 14.56 0.73
CA HIS A 309 -9.89 14.26 0.96
C HIS A 309 -10.03 12.82 1.42
N ILE A 310 -10.86 12.58 2.43
CA ILE A 310 -11.21 11.23 2.88
C ILE A 310 -12.62 10.91 2.42
N LEU A 311 -12.77 9.81 1.69
CA LEU A 311 -14.06 9.26 1.31
C LEU A 311 -14.31 7.96 2.08
N VAL A 312 -15.22 8.00 3.03
CA VAL A 312 -15.66 6.84 3.79
C VAL A 312 -16.85 6.20 3.08
N THR A 313 -16.90 4.88 2.94
CA THR A 313 -18.14 4.19 2.58
C THR A 313 -18.69 3.44 3.78
N THR A 314 -20.00 3.51 4.02
CA THR A 314 -20.61 2.85 5.17
C THR A 314 -22.08 2.48 4.92
N ARG A 315 -22.56 1.47 5.64
CA ARG A 315 -23.98 1.12 5.72
C ARG A 315 -24.68 1.86 6.86
N ARG A 316 -23.92 2.38 7.82
CA ARG A 316 -24.42 2.86 9.11
C ARG A 316 -24.24 4.38 9.17
N ALA A 317 -25.34 5.12 9.06
CA ALA A 317 -25.30 6.58 8.95
C ALA A 317 -24.53 7.27 10.12
N PHE A 318 -24.63 6.74 11.34
CA PHE A 318 -23.94 7.32 12.50
C PHE A 318 -22.39 7.28 12.41
N VAL A 319 -21.83 6.39 11.58
CA VAL A 319 -20.37 6.36 11.33
C VAL A 319 -19.92 7.66 10.66
N ALA A 320 -20.77 8.25 9.79
CA ALA A 320 -20.49 9.54 9.18
C ALA A 320 -20.56 10.68 10.21
N ASP A 321 -21.58 10.66 11.07
CA ASP A 321 -21.79 11.70 12.09
C ASP A 321 -20.60 11.79 13.06
N GLU A 322 -20.13 10.64 13.57
CA GLU A 322 -19.01 10.56 14.50
C GLU A 322 -17.64 10.84 13.84
N ALA A 323 -17.56 10.76 12.52
CA ALA A 323 -16.37 11.10 11.73
C ALA A 323 -16.36 12.58 11.26
N ASP A 324 -17.36 13.39 11.66
CA ASP A 324 -17.61 14.75 11.15
C ASP A 324 -17.63 14.80 9.60
N ALA A 325 -18.18 13.74 8.99
CA ALA A 325 -18.19 13.57 7.55
C ALA A 325 -19.45 14.17 6.92
N GLU A 326 -19.29 14.80 5.75
CA GLU A 326 -20.43 15.20 4.94
C GLU A 326 -21.12 13.95 4.38
N LEU A 327 -22.33 13.66 4.89
CA LEU A 327 -23.10 12.51 4.50
C LEU A 327 -23.69 12.68 3.08
N TYR A 328 -23.46 11.67 2.25
CA TYR A 328 -24.09 11.51 0.95
C TYR A 328 -24.89 10.21 0.94
N GLU A 329 -26.21 10.30 0.87
CA GLU A 329 -27.08 9.14 0.73
C GLU A 329 -27.12 8.70 -0.74
N LEU A 330 -26.70 7.46 -0.99
CA LEU A 330 -26.74 6.85 -2.30
C LEU A 330 -28.09 6.17 -2.52
N ASP A 331 -28.79 6.59 -3.57
CA ASP A 331 -30.07 6.00 -3.97
C ASP A 331 -29.90 4.70 -4.80
N GLU A 332 -31.00 4.03 -5.08
CA GLU A 332 -31.10 2.86 -5.97
C GLU A 332 -30.83 3.23 -7.45
N MET A 333 -30.58 2.24 -8.32
CA MET A 333 -30.43 2.50 -9.75
C MET A 333 -31.77 2.95 -10.37
N THR A 334 -31.72 3.73 -11.44
CA THR A 334 -32.94 4.01 -12.22
C THR A 334 -33.38 2.77 -12.99
N SER A 335 -34.64 2.76 -13.46
CA SER A 335 -35.15 1.68 -14.30
C SER A 335 -34.30 1.50 -15.57
N ASP A 336 -33.92 2.60 -16.23
CA ASP A 336 -33.10 2.55 -17.44
C ASP A 336 -31.69 1.99 -17.15
N GLN A 337 -31.05 2.46 -16.08
CA GLN A 337 -29.76 1.91 -15.63
C GLN A 337 -29.86 0.41 -15.30
N SER A 338 -31.00 -0.04 -14.76
CA SER A 338 -31.24 -1.46 -14.46
C SER A 338 -31.33 -2.31 -15.73
N LEU A 339 -32.03 -1.80 -16.75
CA LEU A 339 -32.12 -2.45 -18.06
C LEU A 339 -30.79 -2.46 -18.81
N ASP A 340 -30.00 -1.39 -18.69
CA ASP A 340 -28.64 -1.32 -19.24
C ASP A 340 -27.73 -2.37 -18.57
N LEU A 341 -27.85 -2.53 -17.24
CA LEU A 341 -27.12 -3.56 -16.49
C LEU A 341 -27.51 -4.97 -16.96
N PHE A 342 -28.82 -5.25 -17.08
CA PHE A 342 -29.27 -6.53 -17.62
C PHE A 342 -28.75 -6.76 -19.04
N SER A 343 -28.83 -5.75 -19.91
CA SER A 343 -28.35 -5.87 -21.30
C SER A 343 -26.86 -6.17 -21.37
N SER A 344 -26.07 -5.48 -20.54
CA SER A 344 -24.62 -5.67 -20.44
C SER A 344 -24.29 -7.08 -19.96
N ARG A 345 -24.92 -7.54 -18.87
CA ARG A 345 -24.69 -8.89 -18.30
C ARG A 345 -25.14 -10.03 -19.19
N LEU A 346 -26.27 -9.86 -19.90
CA LEU A 346 -26.75 -10.88 -20.84
C LEU A 346 -25.96 -10.91 -22.15
N GLY A 347 -25.07 -9.94 -22.39
CA GLY A 347 -24.33 -9.79 -23.65
C GLY A 347 -25.22 -9.46 -24.85
N ARG A 348 -26.47 -9.03 -24.62
CA ARG A 348 -27.45 -8.68 -25.66
C ARG A 348 -28.45 -7.64 -25.13
N PRO A 349 -29.02 -6.79 -26.00
CA PRO A 349 -30.07 -5.87 -25.57
C PRO A 349 -31.33 -6.62 -25.11
N ILE A 350 -32.02 -6.04 -24.12
CA ILE A 350 -33.39 -6.44 -23.76
C ILE A 350 -34.33 -6.16 -24.92
N THR A 351 -35.05 -7.19 -25.37
CA THR A 351 -36.00 -7.05 -26.49
C THR A 351 -37.26 -6.29 -26.07
N GLU A 352 -38.01 -5.74 -27.03
CA GLU A 352 -39.27 -5.03 -26.72
C GLU A 352 -40.28 -5.94 -26.00
N ALA A 353 -40.29 -7.23 -26.32
CA ALA A 353 -41.18 -8.21 -25.69
C ALA A 353 -40.79 -8.54 -24.23
N GLU A 354 -39.50 -8.43 -23.89
CA GLU A 354 -38.98 -8.70 -22.54
C GLU A 354 -39.00 -7.46 -21.66
N ARG A 355 -39.09 -6.27 -22.25
CA ARG A 355 -38.85 -4.99 -21.55
C ARG A 355 -39.74 -4.80 -20.32
N ASP A 356 -41.01 -5.13 -20.40
CA ASP A 356 -41.93 -4.96 -19.28
C ASP A 356 -41.64 -5.97 -18.15
N ASP A 357 -41.38 -7.24 -18.49
CA ASP A 357 -41.00 -8.24 -17.48
C ASP A 357 -39.65 -7.93 -16.84
N ALA A 358 -38.68 -7.46 -17.62
CA ALA A 358 -37.38 -7.03 -17.11
C ALA A 358 -37.49 -5.84 -16.15
N ARG A 359 -38.38 -4.87 -16.44
CA ARG A 359 -38.67 -3.76 -15.52
C ARG A 359 -39.30 -4.25 -14.22
N LEU A 360 -40.23 -5.21 -14.30
CA LEU A 360 -40.86 -5.79 -13.12
C LEU A 360 -39.85 -6.54 -12.25
N VAL A 361 -38.96 -7.33 -12.85
CA VAL A 361 -37.88 -8.01 -12.11
C VAL A 361 -36.94 -6.97 -11.47
N ALA A 362 -36.56 -5.91 -12.21
CA ALA A 362 -35.74 -4.82 -11.66
C ALA A 362 -36.38 -4.14 -10.44
N GLU A 363 -37.70 -3.90 -10.49
CA GLU A 363 -38.47 -3.33 -9.39
C GLU A 363 -38.53 -4.28 -8.18
N LEU A 364 -38.78 -5.58 -8.41
CA LEU A 364 -38.84 -6.59 -7.34
C LEU A 364 -37.52 -6.73 -6.59
N VAL A 365 -36.39 -6.63 -7.30
CA VAL A 365 -35.06 -6.66 -6.66
C VAL A 365 -34.63 -5.30 -6.10
N GLY A 366 -35.49 -4.28 -6.22
CA GLY A 366 -35.27 -2.94 -5.65
C GLY A 366 -34.18 -2.14 -6.35
N HIS A 367 -33.95 -2.38 -7.65
CA HIS A 367 -32.93 -1.71 -8.45
C HIS A 367 -31.53 -1.67 -7.81
N LEU A 368 -31.20 -2.69 -6.99
CA LEU A 368 -29.90 -2.83 -6.35
C LEU A 368 -28.93 -3.50 -7.33
N PRO A 369 -27.76 -2.90 -7.64
CA PRO A 369 -26.80 -3.45 -8.59
C PRO A 369 -26.46 -4.93 -8.36
N LEU A 370 -26.16 -5.33 -7.12
CA LEU A 370 -25.83 -6.73 -6.82
C LEU A 370 -27.01 -7.67 -7.10
N ALA A 371 -28.24 -7.28 -6.73
CA ALA A 371 -29.42 -8.10 -6.96
C ALA A 371 -29.79 -8.17 -8.46
N LEU A 372 -29.58 -7.08 -9.20
CA LEU A 372 -29.75 -7.05 -10.65
C LEU A 372 -28.76 -7.99 -11.34
N VAL A 373 -27.48 -7.98 -10.92
CA VAL A 373 -26.47 -8.91 -11.44
C VAL A 373 -26.89 -10.35 -11.19
N LEU A 374 -27.26 -10.70 -9.95
CA LEU A 374 -27.70 -12.06 -9.59
C LEU A 374 -28.95 -12.47 -10.40
N ALA A 375 -29.91 -11.57 -10.57
CA ALA A 375 -31.09 -11.82 -11.41
C ALA A 375 -30.72 -12.04 -12.89
N ALA A 376 -29.77 -11.26 -13.42
CA ALA A 376 -29.28 -11.42 -14.79
C ALA A 376 -28.67 -12.81 -15.02
N GLU A 377 -27.89 -13.31 -14.05
CA GLU A 377 -27.29 -14.65 -14.14
C GLU A 377 -28.34 -15.76 -14.20
N ARG A 378 -29.45 -15.62 -13.46
CA ARG A 378 -30.59 -16.56 -13.56
C ARG A 378 -31.20 -16.58 -14.96
N ILE A 379 -31.37 -15.41 -15.58
CA ILE A 379 -31.87 -15.30 -16.96
C ILE A 379 -30.84 -15.90 -17.95
N ARG A 380 -29.54 -15.69 -17.74
CA ARG A 380 -28.47 -16.30 -18.55
C ARG A 380 -28.52 -17.83 -18.47
N ARG A 381 -28.84 -18.39 -17.29
CA ARG A 381 -29.14 -19.82 -17.06
C ARG A 381 -30.52 -20.27 -17.56
N LYS A 382 -31.15 -19.49 -18.46
CA LYS A 382 -32.41 -19.81 -19.15
C LYS A 382 -33.65 -19.88 -18.26
N VAL A 383 -33.61 -19.33 -17.05
CA VAL A 383 -34.84 -19.04 -16.30
C VAL A 383 -35.61 -17.96 -17.06
N SER A 384 -36.91 -18.16 -17.29
CA SER A 384 -37.71 -17.12 -17.96
C SER A 384 -37.91 -15.92 -17.03
N TRP A 385 -38.05 -14.72 -17.59
CA TRP A 385 -38.34 -13.51 -16.80
C TRP A 385 -39.56 -13.67 -15.89
N LYS A 386 -40.60 -14.34 -16.41
CA LYS A 386 -41.82 -14.63 -15.67
C LYS A 386 -41.58 -15.58 -14.50
N ASP A 387 -40.86 -16.68 -14.72
CA ASP A 387 -40.60 -17.65 -13.64
C ASP A 387 -39.72 -17.03 -12.55
N LEU A 388 -38.74 -16.22 -12.93
CA LEU A 388 -37.90 -15.49 -11.98
C LEU A 388 -38.73 -14.48 -11.16
N LYS A 389 -39.61 -13.75 -11.83
CA LYS A 389 -40.55 -12.82 -11.17
C LYS A 389 -41.43 -13.55 -10.15
N ASP A 390 -42.08 -14.63 -10.56
CA ASP A 390 -42.99 -15.40 -9.70
C ASP A 390 -42.23 -16.00 -8.49
N ALA A 391 -41.00 -16.48 -8.70
CA ALA A 391 -40.14 -16.97 -7.62
C ALA A 391 -39.73 -15.86 -6.64
N LEU A 392 -39.37 -14.67 -7.14
CA LEU A 392 -39.03 -13.50 -6.32
C LEU A 392 -40.23 -13.02 -5.49
N GLU A 393 -41.42 -12.93 -6.09
CA GLU A 393 -42.64 -12.53 -5.37
C GLU A 393 -42.96 -13.51 -4.22
N LYS A 394 -42.83 -14.81 -4.48
CA LYS A 394 -43.04 -15.85 -3.46
C LYS A 394 -42.03 -15.71 -2.32
N GLU A 395 -40.75 -15.56 -2.63
CA GLU A 395 -39.67 -15.46 -1.63
C GLU A 395 -39.76 -14.16 -0.83
N ILE A 396 -40.05 -13.02 -1.46
CA ILE A 396 -40.26 -11.73 -0.77
C ILE A 396 -41.45 -11.83 0.19
N SER A 397 -42.58 -12.38 -0.28
CA SER A 397 -43.78 -12.57 0.55
C SER A 397 -43.49 -13.43 1.79
N PHE A 398 -42.70 -14.49 1.62
CA PHE A 398 -42.26 -15.35 2.71
C PHE A 398 -41.37 -14.60 3.73
N LEU A 399 -40.43 -13.77 3.26
CA LEU A 399 -39.50 -13.05 4.12
C LEU A 399 -40.14 -11.88 4.89
N GLU A 400 -41.09 -11.16 4.28
CA GLU A 400 -41.76 -10.00 4.86
C GLU A 400 -42.73 -10.38 5.99
N GLY A 401 -43.49 -11.48 5.86
CA GLY A 401 -44.44 -11.93 6.86
C GLY A 401 -45.45 -10.85 7.35
N PRO A 402 -46.32 -11.15 8.34
CA PRO A 402 -47.35 -10.19 8.77
C PRO A 402 -46.84 -9.02 9.65
N ARG A 403 -45.57 -9.06 10.07
CA ARG A 403 -45.02 -8.16 11.11
C ARG A 403 -43.65 -7.53 10.79
N ARG A 404 -43.01 -7.79 9.63
CA ARG A 404 -41.74 -7.13 9.28
C ARG A 404 -41.97 -5.99 8.29
N ARG A 405 -41.17 -4.93 8.44
CA ARG A 405 -41.19 -3.78 7.53
C ARG A 405 -40.55 -4.16 6.19
N ARG A 406 -41.15 -3.66 5.10
CA ARG A 406 -40.58 -3.69 3.75
C ARG A 406 -39.28 -2.90 3.74
N THR A 407 -38.15 -3.58 3.56
CA THR A 407 -36.82 -2.97 3.51
C THR A 407 -36.09 -3.49 2.28
N GLY A 408 -35.24 -2.66 1.65
CA GLY A 408 -34.41 -3.08 0.50
C GLY A 408 -33.55 -4.32 0.78
N GLU A 409 -33.17 -4.51 2.04
CA GLU A 409 -32.45 -5.69 2.54
C GLU A 409 -33.23 -7.01 2.30
N THR A 410 -34.56 -6.97 2.35
CA THR A 410 -35.40 -8.15 2.13
C THR A 410 -35.40 -8.59 0.66
N ARG A 411 -35.39 -7.63 -0.27
CA ARG A 411 -35.37 -7.89 -1.71
C ARG A 411 -34.04 -8.52 -2.15
N LEU A 412 -32.93 -7.95 -1.70
CA LEU A 412 -31.60 -8.53 -1.95
C LEU A 412 -31.47 -9.93 -1.33
N LYS A 413 -31.99 -10.10 -0.11
CA LYS A 413 -32.01 -11.41 0.56
C LYS A 413 -32.81 -12.45 -0.22
N ALA A 414 -33.95 -12.08 -0.81
CA ALA A 414 -34.74 -12.95 -1.65
C ALA A 414 -33.97 -13.39 -2.90
N CYS A 415 -33.32 -12.44 -3.59
CA CYS A 415 -32.50 -12.73 -4.75
C CYS A 415 -31.34 -13.69 -4.41
N LEU A 416 -30.62 -13.41 -3.31
CA LEU A 416 -29.57 -14.29 -2.79
C LEU A 416 -30.09 -15.70 -2.46
N ASN A 417 -31.25 -15.81 -1.81
CA ASN A 417 -31.86 -17.11 -1.51
C ASN A 417 -32.13 -17.92 -2.78
N LEU A 418 -32.63 -17.28 -3.85
CA LEU A 418 -32.87 -17.97 -5.12
C LEU A 418 -31.57 -18.42 -5.79
N SER A 419 -30.52 -17.61 -5.78
CA SER A 419 -29.20 -17.99 -6.30
C SER A 419 -28.59 -19.15 -5.51
N PHE A 420 -28.70 -19.14 -4.18
CA PHE A 420 -28.20 -20.23 -3.33
C PHE A 420 -28.99 -21.53 -3.49
N LYS A 421 -30.33 -21.45 -3.59
CA LYS A 421 -31.17 -22.62 -3.88
C LYS A 421 -30.79 -23.25 -5.22
N ALA A 422 -30.58 -22.42 -6.24
CA ALA A 422 -30.13 -22.90 -7.53
C ALA A 422 -28.76 -23.58 -7.47
N LEU A 423 -27.78 -22.96 -6.80
CA LEU A 423 -26.45 -23.55 -6.65
C LEU A 423 -26.55 -24.92 -5.98
N TYR A 424 -27.35 -25.05 -4.91
CA TYR A 424 -27.54 -26.32 -4.22
C TYR A 424 -28.28 -27.38 -5.06
N GLU A 425 -29.29 -26.97 -5.84
CA GLU A 425 -30.04 -27.87 -6.72
C GLU A 425 -29.20 -28.34 -7.92
N ASP A 426 -28.34 -27.47 -8.45
CA ASP A 426 -27.49 -27.74 -9.60
C ASP A 426 -26.24 -28.55 -9.21
N ASP A 427 -25.59 -28.22 -8.09
CA ASP A 427 -24.32 -28.80 -7.65
C ASP A 427 -24.13 -28.71 -6.11
N GLU A 428 -24.34 -29.83 -5.42
CA GLU A 428 -24.20 -29.92 -3.97
C GLU A 428 -22.74 -29.71 -3.50
N ASP A 429 -21.74 -30.12 -4.29
CA ASP A 429 -20.33 -29.96 -3.93
C ASP A 429 -19.91 -28.49 -4.07
N ALA A 430 -20.35 -27.81 -5.13
CA ALA A 430 -20.19 -26.36 -5.27
C ALA A 430 -20.93 -25.60 -4.16
N TRP A 431 -22.12 -26.05 -3.73
CA TRP A 431 -22.78 -25.47 -2.56
C TRP A 431 -21.93 -25.59 -1.29
N ARG A 432 -21.38 -26.78 -1.01
CA ARG A 432 -20.52 -27.00 0.16
C ARG A 432 -19.26 -26.13 0.07
N ALA A 433 -18.65 -26.04 -1.11
CA ALA A 433 -17.51 -25.18 -1.37
C ALA A 433 -17.85 -23.69 -1.15
N PHE A 434 -19.04 -23.24 -1.55
CA PHE A 434 -19.55 -21.90 -1.25
C PHE A 434 -19.57 -21.65 0.26
N VAL A 435 -20.15 -22.58 1.03
CA VAL A 435 -20.33 -22.45 2.48
C VAL A 435 -18.99 -22.43 3.22
N TRP A 436 -18.02 -23.26 2.82
CA TRP A 436 -16.69 -23.29 3.43
C TRP A 436 -15.96 -21.95 3.39
N ARG A 437 -16.25 -21.08 2.41
CA ARG A 437 -15.64 -19.74 2.37
C ARG A 437 -16.05 -18.84 3.54
N GLY A 438 -17.09 -19.20 4.29
CA GLY A 438 -17.51 -18.51 5.50
C GLY A 438 -16.51 -18.58 6.66
N ILE A 439 -15.41 -19.35 6.56
CA ILE A 439 -14.34 -19.36 7.57
C ILE A 439 -13.15 -18.48 7.21
N LEU A 440 -13.18 -17.84 6.04
CA LEU A 440 -12.14 -16.92 5.58
C LEU A 440 -12.34 -15.51 6.19
N PRO A 441 -11.30 -14.69 6.31
CA PRO A 441 -11.45 -13.26 6.58
C PRO A 441 -12.27 -12.53 5.49
N GLU A 442 -12.85 -11.39 5.83
CA GLU A 442 -13.52 -10.50 4.85
C GLU A 442 -12.49 -9.93 3.84
N ASP A 443 -12.93 -9.69 2.60
CA ASP A 443 -12.13 -9.12 1.48
C ASP A 443 -10.79 -9.84 1.18
N VAL A 444 -10.66 -11.11 1.58
CA VAL A 444 -9.44 -11.88 1.29
C VAL A 444 -9.36 -12.30 -0.18
N LYS A 445 -8.13 -12.35 -0.71
CA LYS A 445 -7.83 -12.90 -2.02
C LYS A 445 -7.82 -14.42 -1.96
N ILE A 446 -8.62 -15.04 -2.82
CA ILE A 446 -8.78 -16.49 -2.91
C ILE A 446 -8.07 -16.95 -4.19
N THR A 447 -7.11 -17.86 -4.05
CA THR A 447 -6.37 -18.52 -5.14
C THR A 447 -6.81 -19.98 -5.28
N ALA A 448 -6.59 -20.59 -6.44
CA ALA A 448 -6.81 -22.04 -6.62
C ALA A 448 -6.01 -22.91 -5.63
N PRO A 449 -4.69 -22.70 -5.41
CA PRO A 449 -3.92 -23.44 -4.40
C PRO A 449 -4.53 -23.39 -3.00
N MET A 450 -4.97 -22.21 -2.55
CA MET A 450 -5.60 -22.03 -1.24
C MET A 450 -6.99 -22.68 -1.20
N ALA A 451 -7.80 -22.48 -2.25
CA ALA A 451 -9.14 -23.03 -2.35
C ALA A 451 -9.13 -24.57 -2.36
N ALA A 452 -8.13 -25.18 -2.98
CA ALA A 452 -7.92 -26.64 -2.92
C ALA A 452 -7.74 -27.12 -1.46
N LYS A 453 -7.01 -26.38 -0.60
CA LYS A 453 -6.91 -26.71 0.84
C LYS A 453 -8.22 -26.44 1.59
N LEU A 454 -8.91 -25.36 1.25
CA LEU A 454 -10.19 -25.02 1.85
C LEU A 454 -11.29 -26.05 1.55
N TRP A 455 -11.24 -26.69 0.38
CA TRP A 455 -12.25 -27.64 -0.07
C TRP A 455 -11.82 -29.10 0.01
N ASP A 456 -10.59 -29.36 0.48
CA ASP A 456 -10.03 -30.71 0.61
C ASP A 456 -9.88 -31.42 -0.74
N LEU A 457 -9.43 -30.68 -1.74
CA LEU A 457 -9.22 -31.15 -3.10
C LEU A 457 -7.74 -31.50 -3.32
N ASP A 458 -7.51 -32.58 -4.06
CA ASP A 458 -6.18 -33.01 -4.45
C ASP A 458 -5.65 -32.26 -5.69
N ASP A 459 -6.55 -31.69 -6.51
CA ASP A 459 -6.25 -31.00 -7.76
C ASP A 459 -6.60 -29.51 -7.67
N GLU A 460 -5.62 -28.64 -7.93
CA GLU A 460 -5.82 -27.19 -8.00
C GLU A 460 -6.68 -26.78 -9.20
N THR A 461 -6.74 -27.61 -10.24
CA THR A 461 -7.59 -27.38 -11.43
C THR A 461 -9.08 -27.46 -11.06
N GLU A 462 -9.47 -28.44 -10.24
CA GLU A 462 -10.84 -28.58 -9.76
C GLU A 462 -11.23 -27.39 -8.86
N ALA A 463 -10.27 -26.87 -8.09
CA ALA A 463 -10.48 -25.64 -7.33
C ALA A 463 -10.65 -24.42 -8.25
N GLU A 464 -9.86 -24.28 -9.30
CA GLU A 464 -10.04 -23.18 -10.27
C GLU A 464 -11.39 -23.29 -10.99
N ASP A 465 -11.83 -24.49 -11.41
CA ASP A 465 -13.14 -24.71 -12.05
C ASP A 465 -14.30 -24.26 -11.14
N LEU A 466 -14.21 -24.56 -9.84
CA LEU A 466 -15.20 -24.09 -8.86
C LEU A 466 -15.14 -22.57 -8.67
N LEU A 467 -13.94 -21.97 -8.62
CA LEU A 467 -13.78 -20.51 -8.53
C LEU A 467 -14.36 -19.81 -9.76
N GLU A 468 -14.09 -20.33 -10.96
CA GLU A 468 -14.68 -19.87 -12.22
C GLU A 468 -16.20 -20.00 -12.21
N LEU A 469 -16.75 -21.15 -11.77
CA LEU A 469 -18.18 -21.35 -11.62
C LEU A 469 -18.82 -20.29 -10.71
N PHE A 470 -18.20 -19.99 -9.56
CA PHE A 470 -18.72 -18.97 -8.66
C PHE A 470 -18.60 -17.56 -9.22
N TRP A 471 -17.54 -17.26 -9.97
CA TRP A 471 -17.42 -15.99 -10.68
C TRP A 471 -18.50 -15.84 -11.74
N ASP A 472 -18.75 -16.89 -12.52
CA ASP A 472 -19.81 -16.98 -13.52
C ASP A 472 -21.21 -16.80 -12.92
N GLU A 473 -21.42 -17.29 -11.69
CA GLU A 473 -22.68 -17.13 -10.94
C GLU A 473 -22.79 -15.77 -10.22
N ALA A 474 -21.82 -14.87 -10.43
CA ALA A 474 -21.69 -13.61 -9.72
C ALA A 474 -21.64 -13.75 -8.18
N LEU A 475 -21.16 -14.90 -7.72
CA LEU A 475 -20.89 -15.20 -6.30
C LEU A 475 -19.44 -14.89 -5.91
N LEU A 476 -18.57 -14.62 -6.89
CA LEU A 476 -17.24 -14.07 -6.72
C LEU A 476 -16.98 -12.90 -7.70
N ILE A 477 -15.99 -12.09 -7.35
CA ILE A 477 -15.45 -11.02 -8.17
C ILE A 477 -14.04 -11.43 -8.59
N HIS A 478 -13.75 -11.39 -9.89
CA HIS A 478 -12.42 -11.65 -10.44
C HIS A 478 -11.56 -10.37 -10.39
N ASP A 479 -10.34 -10.49 -9.88
CA ASP A 479 -9.37 -9.39 -9.83
C ASP A 479 -8.07 -9.83 -10.51
N LYS A 480 -7.69 -9.13 -11.57
CA LYS A 480 -6.48 -9.44 -12.35
C LYS A 480 -5.33 -8.57 -11.85
N LYS A 481 -4.30 -9.18 -11.26
CA LYS A 481 -3.02 -8.49 -11.05
C LYS A 481 -2.02 -8.94 -12.11
N ALA A 482 -1.45 -7.99 -12.85
CA ALA A 482 -0.31 -8.26 -13.71
C ALA A 482 0.94 -8.48 -12.84
N ARG A 483 1.62 -9.61 -13.00
CA ARG A 483 2.99 -9.78 -12.51
C ARG A 483 3.96 -9.29 -13.60
N PHE A 484 5.10 -8.74 -13.20
CA PHE A 484 6.21 -8.55 -14.14
C PHE A 484 6.61 -9.94 -14.67
N GLU A 485 6.66 -10.09 -15.99
CA GLU A 485 6.82 -11.35 -16.75
C GLU A 485 5.54 -12.21 -16.84
N GLU A 486 4.71 -11.93 -17.85
CA GLU A 486 3.71 -12.76 -18.58
C GLU A 486 2.79 -13.80 -17.87
N GLU A 487 2.91 -14.05 -16.57
CA GLU A 487 2.01 -14.90 -15.79
C GLU A 487 1.02 -14.02 -15.00
N TYR A 488 -0.26 -14.07 -15.41
CA TYR A 488 -1.36 -13.53 -14.62
C TYR A 488 -1.76 -14.58 -13.59
N GLU A 489 -1.68 -14.23 -12.32
CA GLU A 489 -2.26 -15.07 -11.28
C GLU A 489 -3.72 -14.63 -11.06
N ASN A 490 -4.66 -15.56 -11.22
CA ASN A 490 -6.08 -15.33 -11.00
C ASN A 490 -6.35 -15.26 -9.49
N PHE A 491 -6.92 -14.15 -9.03
CA PHE A 491 -7.42 -14.04 -7.67
C PHE A 491 -8.89 -13.68 -7.68
N TYR A 492 -9.63 -14.27 -6.75
CA TYR A 492 -11.05 -14.01 -6.57
C TYR A 492 -11.31 -13.36 -5.22
N ARG A 493 -12.36 -12.56 -5.14
CA ARG A 493 -12.84 -11.95 -3.89
C ARG A 493 -14.32 -12.18 -3.72
N MET A 494 -14.77 -12.23 -2.48
CA MET A 494 -16.18 -12.39 -2.14
C MET A 494 -16.76 -11.07 -1.64
N HIS A 495 -17.94 -10.72 -2.13
CA HIS A 495 -18.70 -9.59 -1.59
C HIS A 495 -19.10 -9.86 -0.13
N ASP A 496 -18.96 -8.87 0.75
CA ASP A 496 -19.25 -8.97 2.20
C ASP A 496 -20.63 -9.60 2.56
N LEU A 497 -21.69 -9.35 1.78
CA LEU A 497 -23.02 -9.92 1.97
C LEU A 497 -23.07 -11.42 1.64
N LEU A 498 -22.28 -11.86 0.67
CA LEU A 498 -22.12 -13.28 0.38
C LEU A 498 -21.31 -13.96 1.48
N HIS A 499 -20.28 -13.26 1.98
CA HIS A 499 -19.47 -13.72 3.11
C HIS A 499 -20.31 -13.88 4.38
N GLU A 500 -21.11 -12.87 4.75
CA GLU A 500 -22.04 -12.94 5.90
C GLU A 500 -22.97 -14.15 5.80
N ARG A 501 -23.44 -14.46 4.59
CA ARG A 501 -24.28 -15.63 4.33
C ARG A 501 -23.51 -16.92 4.47
N ALA A 502 -22.31 -17.02 3.91
CA ALA A 502 -21.44 -18.19 4.04
C ALA A 502 -21.12 -18.48 5.52
N VAL A 503 -20.72 -17.46 6.30
CA VAL A 503 -20.47 -17.56 7.76
C VAL A 503 -21.68 -18.15 8.49
N ARG A 504 -22.89 -17.72 8.10
CA ARG A 504 -24.13 -18.24 8.69
C ARG A 504 -24.36 -19.70 8.32
N PHE A 505 -24.12 -20.07 7.07
CA PHE A 505 -24.31 -21.45 6.59
C PHE A 505 -23.29 -22.43 7.17
N VAL A 506 -22.07 -21.99 7.55
CA VAL A 506 -21.14 -22.84 8.30
C VAL A 506 -21.81 -23.38 9.58
N LYS A 507 -22.51 -22.49 10.30
CA LYS A 507 -23.22 -22.79 11.56
C LYS A 507 -24.57 -23.47 11.38
N SER A 508 -25.19 -23.34 10.22
CA SER A 508 -26.50 -23.94 9.93
C SER A 508 -26.40 -25.47 9.98
N PRO A 509 -27.45 -26.17 10.46
CA PRO A 509 -27.42 -27.63 10.55
C PRO A 509 -27.33 -28.28 9.17
N ILE A 510 -26.69 -29.45 9.10
CA ILE A 510 -26.62 -30.27 7.88
C ILE A 510 -28.02 -30.67 7.42
N THR A 511 -28.93 -30.96 8.35
CA THR A 511 -30.34 -31.19 8.06
C THR A 511 -31.14 -29.94 8.40
N PRO A 512 -31.71 -29.24 7.41
CA PRO A 512 -32.55 -28.06 7.64
C PRO A 512 -33.73 -28.37 8.56
N GLN A 513 -34.04 -27.44 9.47
CA GLN A 513 -35.19 -27.58 10.38
C GLN A 513 -36.52 -27.17 9.72
N LYS A 514 -36.45 -26.41 8.62
CA LYS A 514 -37.59 -25.97 7.83
C LYS A 514 -37.38 -26.41 6.38
N GLU A 515 -38.49 -26.69 5.71
CA GLU A 515 -38.51 -27.24 4.35
C GLU A 515 -37.83 -26.32 3.32
N ASP A 516 -37.83 -25.00 3.52
CA ASP A 516 -37.24 -24.01 2.61
C ASP A 516 -35.81 -23.54 3.01
N ASP A 517 -35.26 -24.04 4.12
CA ASP A 517 -33.91 -23.65 4.57
C ASP A 517 -32.85 -24.52 3.86
N LEU A 518 -31.71 -23.92 3.47
CA LEU A 518 -30.60 -24.66 2.85
C LEU A 518 -29.71 -25.33 3.91
N PRO A 519 -29.14 -26.52 3.60
CA PRO A 519 -28.25 -27.21 4.52
C PRO A 519 -26.95 -26.43 4.73
N GLY A 520 -26.46 -26.44 5.97
CA GLY A 520 -25.14 -25.92 6.30
C GLY A 520 -24.09 -27.01 6.51
N LEU A 521 -22.99 -26.65 7.18
CA LEU A 521 -21.96 -27.63 7.58
C LEU A 521 -22.24 -28.24 8.96
N GLY A 522 -23.12 -27.63 9.76
CA GLY A 522 -23.38 -28.03 11.15
C GLY A 522 -22.18 -27.87 12.07
N LEU A 523 -21.23 -27.00 11.71
CA LEU A 523 -20.00 -26.76 12.45
C LEU A 523 -20.11 -25.44 13.22
N ASP A 524 -19.62 -25.41 14.45
CA ASP A 524 -19.21 -24.13 15.01
C ASP A 524 -17.95 -23.62 14.27
N LEU A 525 -17.69 -22.31 14.37
CA LEU A 525 -16.55 -21.72 13.67
C LEU A 525 -15.23 -22.30 14.16
N GLN A 526 -15.09 -22.56 15.46
CA GLN A 526 -13.86 -23.08 16.05
C GLN A 526 -13.47 -24.44 15.46
N ALA A 527 -14.45 -25.34 15.31
CA ALA A 527 -14.29 -26.64 14.68
C ALA A 527 -13.96 -26.52 13.19
N ALA A 528 -14.59 -25.57 12.48
CA ALA A 528 -14.32 -25.36 11.07
C ALA A 528 -12.91 -24.79 10.81
N HIS A 529 -12.43 -23.83 11.62
CA HIS A 529 -11.03 -23.37 11.59
C HIS A 529 -10.05 -24.51 11.94
N SER A 530 -10.40 -25.36 12.91
CA SER A 530 -9.60 -26.54 13.27
C SER A 530 -9.45 -27.51 12.11
N LEU A 531 -10.53 -27.83 11.39
CA LEU A 531 -10.50 -28.70 10.23
C LEU A 531 -9.64 -28.13 9.09
N LEU A 532 -9.71 -26.82 8.84
CA LEU A 532 -8.84 -26.19 7.84
C LEU A 532 -7.37 -26.32 8.22
N LEU A 533 -7.03 -26.08 9.48
CA LEU A 533 -5.65 -26.25 9.97
C LEU A 533 -5.19 -27.70 9.81
N ASP A 534 -6.06 -28.67 10.09
CA ASP A 534 -5.72 -30.09 9.92
C ASP A 534 -5.43 -30.42 8.44
N ARG A 535 -6.20 -29.88 7.49
CA ARG A 535 -5.92 -30.04 6.03
C ARG A 535 -4.59 -29.44 5.61
N TYR A 536 -4.22 -28.27 6.13
CA TYR A 536 -2.88 -27.71 5.90
C TYR A 536 -1.79 -28.61 6.50
N ARG A 537 -2.04 -29.16 7.69
CA ARG A 537 -1.10 -30.02 8.41
C ARG A 537 -0.82 -31.33 7.69
N GLU A 538 -1.80 -31.92 7.01
CA GLU A 538 -1.62 -33.16 6.23
C GLU A 538 -0.59 -33.03 5.10
N LYS A 539 -0.32 -31.81 4.63
CA LYS A 539 0.70 -31.54 3.60
C LYS A 539 2.10 -31.34 4.19
N ILE A 540 2.22 -31.32 5.52
CA ILE A 540 3.49 -31.25 6.24
C ILE A 540 3.96 -32.70 6.49
N ALA A 541 5.20 -33.05 6.13
CA ALA A 541 5.75 -34.36 6.49
C ALA A 541 5.81 -34.51 8.02
N ASP A 542 5.63 -35.72 8.57
CA ASP A 542 5.50 -36.02 10.02
C ASP A 542 6.54 -35.35 10.95
N SER A 543 7.70 -34.93 10.42
CA SER A 543 8.78 -34.26 11.17
C SER A 543 9.02 -32.79 10.81
N SER A 544 8.21 -32.19 9.94
CA SER A 544 8.37 -30.79 9.51
C SER A 544 7.44 -29.86 10.30
N GLY A 545 7.85 -28.60 10.50
CA GLY A 545 7.06 -27.59 11.21
C GLY A 545 6.11 -26.84 10.28
N TRP A 546 5.19 -26.06 10.85
CA TRP A 546 4.30 -25.16 10.12
C TRP A 546 5.05 -24.19 9.19
N HIS A 547 6.29 -23.82 9.53
CA HIS A 547 7.14 -22.98 8.67
C HIS A 547 7.54 -23.60 7.32
N THR A 548 7.30 -24.90 7.10
CA THR A 548 7.62 -25.58 5.84
C THR A 548 6.44 -25.67 4.88
N LEU A 549 5.30 -25.04 5.20
CA LEU A 549 4.16 -25.03 4.30
C LEU A 549 4.51 -24.41 2.94
N PRO A 550 4.02 -24.98 1.83
CA PRO A 550 4.08 -24.32 0.53
C PRO A 550 3.36 -22.98 0.55
N ASP A 551 3.84 -22.02 -0.22
CA ASP A 551 3.17 -20.73 -0.36
C ASP A 551 1.99 -20.83 -1.33
N ASP A 552 0.79 -20.60 -0.81
CA ASP A 552 -0.47 -20.54 -1.57
C ASP A 552 -1.01 -19.10 -1.68
N ASN A 553 -0.16 -18.10 -1.35
CA ASN A 553 -0.49 -16.68 -1.27
C ASN A 553 -1.55 -16.32 -0.20
N TYR A 554 -1.81 -17.21 0.76
CA TYR A 554 -2.81 -16.99 1.82
C TYR A 554 -2.32 -17.42 3.20
N VAL A 555 -1.92 -18.69 3.37
CA VAL A 555 -1.78 -19.33 4.67
C VAL A 555 -0.78 -18.62 5.56
N HIS A 556 0.35 -18.16 5.00
CA HIS A 556 1.38 -17.47 5.76
C HIS A 556 0.89 -16.17 6.39
N ALA A 557 -0.03 -15.46 5.74
CA ALA A 557 -0.60 -14.22 6.27
C ALA A 557 -1.69 -14.47 7.33
N HIS A 558 -2.34 -15.64 7.31
CA HIS A 558 -3.54 -15.90 8.12
C HIS A 558 -3.43 -17.11 9.07
N LEU A 559 -2.29 -17.80 9.12
CA LEU A 559 -2.12 -19.03 9.91
C LEU A 559 -2.39 -18.79 11.41
N VAL A 560 -1.77 -17.76 11.99
CA VAL A 560 -1.96 -17.39 13.41
C VAL A 560 -3.40 -17.00 13.68
N TRP A 561 -4.06 -16.28 12.76
CA TRP A 561 -5.47 -15.94 12.86
C TRP A 561 -6.36 -17.19 12.89
N HIS A 562 -6.13 -18.16 12.00
CA HIS A 562 -6.86 -19.44 12.01
C HIS A 562 -6.60 -20.24 13.30
N MET A 563 -5.35 -20.31 13.76
CA MET A 563 -5.00 -20.98 15.02
C MET A 563 -5.73 -20.34 16.21
N GLU A 564 -5.81 -19.01 16.24
CA GLU A 564 -6.54 -18.31 17.29
C GLU A 564 -8.04 -18.61 17.23
N LYS A 565 -8.68 -18.47 16.05
CA LYS A 565 -10.11 -18.75 15.88
C LYS A 565 -10.45 -20.23 16.15
N ALA A 566 -9.49 -21.14 15.96
CA ALA A 566 -9.58 -22.56 16.35
C ALA A 566 -9.33 -22.82 17.85
N ASN A 567 -8.95 -21.80 18.63
CA ASN A 567 -8.48 -21.91 20.02
C ASN A 567 -7.28 -22.86 20.19
N ARG A 568 -6.40 -22.92 19.18
CA ARG A 568 -5.15 -23.70 19.17
C ARG A 568 -3.97 -22.82 19.58
N ILE A 569 -4.11 -22.07 20.67
CA ILE A 569 -3.14 -21.05 21.14
C ILE A 569 -1.75 -21.66 21.40
N GLY A 570 -1.71 -22.90 21.90
CA GLY A 570 -0.47 -23.65 22.08
C GLY A 570 0.34 -23.85 20.79
N GLU A 571 -0.33 -23.96 19.64
CA GLU A 571 0.33 -24.10 18.33
C GLU A 571 0.94 -22.78 17.86
N ILE A 572 0.34 -21.63 18.17
CA ILE A 572 0.93 -20.30 17.91
C ILE A 572 2.26 -20.18 18.65
N HIS A 573 2.28 -20.55 19.93
CA HIS A 573 3.51 -20.54 20.72
C HIS A 573 4.53 -21.58 20.25
N ALA A 574 4.11 -22.68 19.62
CA ALA A 574 5.01 -23.68 19.06
C ALA A 574 5.63 -23.17 17.75
N LEU A 575 4.80 -22.65 16.83
CA LEU A 575 5.17 -22.01 15.57
C LEU A 575 6.31 -21.00 15.78
N LEU A 576 6.15 -20.09 16.73
CA LEU A 576 7.12 -19.03 17.03
C LEU A 576 8.43 -19.53 17.69
N ARG A 577 8.59 -20.82 17.96
CA ARG A 577 9.87 -21.45 18.36
C ARG A 577 10.21 -22.68 17.53
N GLU A 578 9.57 -22.85 16.39
CA GLU A 578 10.07 -23.81 15.42
C GLU A 578 11.47 -23.39 14.99
N GLU A 579 12.38 -24.35 14.97
CA GLU A 579 13.77 -24.15 14.57
C GLU A 579 14.04 -24.94 13.28
N THR A 580 14.77 -24.32 12.36
CA THR A 580 15.32 -25.03 11.20
C THR A 580 16.47 -25.94 11.65
N PRO A 581 16.93 -26.90 10.82
CA PRO A 581 18.10 -27.73 11.13
C PRO A 581 19.37 -26.93 11.48
N GLU A 582 19.45 -25.67 11.03
CA GLU A 582 20.53 -24.73 11.30
C GLU A 582 20.36 -23.97 12.63
N GLY A 583 19.31 -24.25 13.40
CA GLY A 583 19.03 -23.62 14.71
C GLY A 583 18.46 -22.21 14.62
N MET A 584 17.92 -21.83 13.45
CA MET A 584 17.29 -20.53 13.22
C MET A 584 15.78 -20.62 13.42
N ASN A 585 15.13 -19.52 13.81
CA ASN A 585 13.66 -19.50 13.89
C ASN A 585 13.03 -19.72 12.51
N GLY A 586 12.35 -20.85 12.33
CA GLY A 586 11.79 -21.28 11.05
C GLY A 586 10.69 -20.35 10.54
N TRP A 587 9.79 -19.92 11.43
CA TRP A 587 8.70 -19.03 11.03
C TRP A 587 9.20 -17.66 10.59
N TYR A 588 10.15 -17.08 11.32
CA TYR A 588 10.83 -15.85 10.92
C TYR A 588 11.45 -15.99 9.53
N GLN A 589 12.21 -17.07 9.26
CA GLN A 589 12.83 -17.27 7.95
C GLN A 589 11.81 -17.37 6.82
N THR A 590 10.68 -18.04 7.05
CA THR A 590 9.62 -18.18 6.05
C THR A 590 8.95 -16.84 5.77
N ARG A 591 8.50 -16.13 6.80
CA ARG A 591 7.92 -14.78 6.65
C ARG A 591 8.91 -13.81 6.02
N TYR A 592 10.18 -13.90 6.41
CA TYR A 592 11.28 -13.14 5.84
C TYR A 592 11.39 -13.39 4.33
N ARG A 593 11.53 -14.64 3.88
CA ARG A 593 11.64 -15.02 2.45
C ARG A 593 10.48 -14.48 1.61
N LEU A 594 9.28 -14.46 2.17
CA LEU A 594 8.07 -13.96 1.51
C LEU A 594 7.92 -12.43 1.55
N GLY A 595 8.87 -11.70 2.15
CA GLY A 595 8.78 -10.24 2.32
C GLY A 595 7.76 -9.79 3.37
N GLN A 596 7.33 -10.68 4.25
CA GLN A 596 6.26 -10.48 5.23
C GLN A 596 6.78 -10.30 6.66
N ILE A 597 7.93 -9.64 6.84
CA ILE A 597 8.54 -9.44 8.18
C ILE A 597 7.56 -8.70 9.12
N GLY A 598 6.84 -7.70 8.62
CA GLY A 598 5.83 -6.99 9.40
C GLY A 598 4.78 -7.95 9.99
N GLY A 599 4.31 -8.92 9.20
CA GLY A 599 3.36 -9.91 9.67
C GLY A 599 3.95 -10.92 10.67
N PHE A 600 5.26 -11.19 10.63
CA PHE A 600 5.90 -11.96 11.70
C PHE A 600 5.88 -11.21 13.04
N ILE A 601 6.12 -9.89 13.01
CA ILE A 601 6.08 -9.06 14.22
C ILE A 601 4.66 -9.02 14.78
N GLU A 602 3.65 -8.86 13.93
CA GLU A 602 2.24 -8.95 14.31
C GLU A 602 1.91 -10.30 14.95
N ASP A 603 2.43 -11.41 14.41
CA ASP A 603 2.26 -12.74 15.01
C ASP A 603 2.86 -12.82 16.44
N VAL A 604 4.03 -12.19 16.66
CA VAL A 604 4.69 -12.12 17.98
C VAL A 604 3.91 -11.26 18.96
N GLU A 605 3.48 -10.07 18.55
CA GLU A 605 2.63 -9.18 19.37
C GLU A 605 1.32 -9.86 19.73
N ARG A 606 0.69 -10.55 18.77
CA ARG A 606 -0.54 -11.29 19.01
C ARG A 606 -0.33 -12.44 19.99
N ALA A 607 0.76 -13.18 19.87
CA ALA A 607 1.10 -14.24 20.82
C ALA A 607 1.38 -13.69 22.23
N TRP A 608 1.96 -12.50 22.35
CA TRP A 608 2.10 -11.80 23.62
C TRP A 608 0.73 -11.51 24.23
N GLU A 609 -0.16 -10.81 23.54
CA GLU A 609 -1.50 -10.49 24.04
C GLU A 609 -2.28 -11.72 24.51
N LEU A 610 -2.18 -12.82 23.76
CA LEU A 610 -2.81 -14.09 24.12
C LEU A 610 -2.19 -14.69 25.40
N SER A 611 -0.86 -14.61 25.55
CA SER A 611 -0.17 -15.12 26.74
C SER A 611 -0.49 -14.33 28.02
N GLU A 612 -0.77 -13.02 27.91
CA GLU A 612 -1.24 -12.20 29.03
C GLU A 612 -2.63 -12.62 29.47
N LYS A 613 -3.53 -12.87 28.51
CA LYS A 613 -4.89 -13.36 28.78
C LYS A 613 -4.88 -14.75 29.44
N GLU A 614 -3.90 -15.60 29.11
CA GLU A 614 -3.71 -16.92 29.73
C GLU A 614 -2.90 -16.88 31.05
N GLU A 615 -2.45 -15.71 31.51
CA GLU A 615 -1.59 -15.50 32.69
C GLU A 615 -0.29 -16.33 32.69
N LYS A 616 0.25 -16.67 31.50
CA LYS A 616 1.47 -17.47 31.34
C LYS A 616 2.73 -16.61 31.42
N LEU A 617 3.14 -16.25 32.64
CA LEU A 617 4.28 -15.35 32.91
C LEU A 617 5.57 -15.69 32.15
N GLY A 618 5.89 -16.98 31.99
CA GLY A 618 7.09 -17.39 31.22
C GLY A 618 7.02 -17.05 29.73
N MET A 619 5.82 -17.08 29.13
CA MET A 619 5.59 -16.68 27.74
C MET A 619 5.59 -15.16 27.61
N VAL A 620 4.96 -14.45 28.55
CA VAL A 620 4.99 -12.97 28.60
C VAL A 620 6.43 -12.46 28.67
N ILE A 621 7.27 -13.01 29.57
CA ILE A 621 8.69 -12.63 29.67
C ILE A 621 9.43 -12.94 28.37
N ARG A 622 9.16 -14.08 27.74
CA ARG A 622 9.79 -14.45 26.47
C ARG A 622 9.46 -13.45 25.38
N TYR A 623 8.17 -13.14 25.17
CA TYR A 623 7.78 -12.20 24.12
C TYR A 623 8.27 -10.79 24.40
N ALA A 624 8.26 -10.35 25.66
CA ALA A 624 8.89 -9.08 26.04
C ALA A 624 10.39 -9.05 25.69
N LEU A 625 11.13 -10.15 25.92
CA LEU A 625 12.54 -10.27 25.53
C LEU A 625 12.74 -10.37 24.02
N GLU A 626 11.88 -11.08 23.29
CA GLU A 626 11.93 -11.18 21.84
C GLU A 626 11.67 -9.82 21.20
N THR A 627 10.59 -9.13 21.57
CA THR A 627 10.30 -7.77 21.12
C THR A 627 11.42 -6.79 21.48
N ALA A 628 11.94 -6.85 22.71
CA ALA A 628 13.10 -6.03 23.11
C ALA A 628 14.37 -6.39 22.33
N SER A 629 14.58 -7.67 21.99
CA SER A 629 15.71 -8.12 21.20
C SER A 629 15.58 -7.74 19.73
N PHE A 630 14.37 -7.77 19.16
CA PHE A 630 14.11 -7.24 17.82
C PHE A 630 14.40 -5.75 17.78
N ASN A 631 13.88 -4.98 18.75
CA ASN A 631 14.16 -3.54 18.88
C ASN A 631 15.64 -3.24 19.13
N SER A 632 16.34 -4.07 19.91
CA SER A 632 17.77 -3.92 20.16
C SER A 632 18.63 -4.34 18.97
N LEU A 633 18.32 -5.48 18.32
CA LEU A 633 19.00 -5.93 17.11
C LEU A 633 18.79 -4.93 16.00
N SER A 634 17.58 -4.42 15.82
CA SER A 634 17.29 -3.37 14.85
C SER A 634 18.00 -2.08 15.16
N GLU A 635 18.25 -1.71 16.41
CA GLU A 635 19.10 -0.56 16.77
C GLU A 635 20.60 -0.80 16.50
N ASN A 636 21.07 -2.05 16.39
CA ASN A 636 22.50 -2.40 16.48
C ASN A 636 23.20 -2.94 15.22
N ILE A 637 22.51 -3.39 14.16
CA ILE A 637 23.21 -3.79 12.91
C ILE A 637 23.53 -2.51 12.13
N PRO A 638 24.80 -2.23 11.81
CA PRO A 638 25.16 -1.01 11.10
C PRO A 638 24.42 -0.96 9.77
N PRO A 639 23.75 0.16 9.44
CA PRO A 639 23.01 0.27 8.19
C PRO A 639 23.88 -0.09 7.00
N LYS A 640 25.18 0.26 7.01
CA LYS A 640 26.18 -0.15 6.00
C LYS A 640 26.18 -1.64 5.67
N LEU A 641 25.93 -2.50 6.65
CA LEU A 641 25.82 -3.94 6.44
C LEU A 641 24.49 -4.32 5.78
N VAL A 642 23.39 -3.65 6.16
CA VAL A 642 22.05 -3.81 5.57
C VAL A 642 22.08 -3.48 4.06
N ALA A 643 22.77 -2.41 3.65
CA ALA A 643 22.96 -2.08 2.23
C ALA A 643 23.63 -3.18 1.48
N ARG A 644 24.72 -3.70 2.06
CA ARG A 644 25.51 -4.75 1.43
C ARG A 644 24.69 -6.02 1.32
N LEU A 645 23.89 -6.35 2.32
CA LEU A 645 22.98 -7.50 2.26
C LEU A 645 21.97 -7.36 1.13
N VAL A 646 21.41 -6.15 0.92
CA VAL A 646 20.51 -5.87 -0.21
C VAL A 646 21.23 -5.86 -1.57
N GLU A 647 22.40 -5.21 -1.64
CA GLU A 647 23.22 -5.09 -2.85
C GLU A 647 23.72 -6.46 -3.36
N PHE A 648 24.02 -7.38 -2.45
CA PHE A 648 24.45 -8.74 -2.78
C PHE A 648 23.28 -9.73 -2.91
N GLU A 649 22.04 -9.25 -2.97
CA GLU A 649 20.80 -10.07 -3.08
C GLU A 649 20.65 -11.11 -1.96
N ILE A 650 21.36 -10.94 -0.84
CA ILE A 650 21.20 -11.76 0.36
C ILE A 650 19.89 -11.37 1.04
N TRP A 651 19.56 -10.07 1.04
CA TRP A 651 18.32 -9.48 1.51
C TRP A 651 17.57 -8.84 0.33
N THR A 652 16.24 -8.93 0.30
CA THR A 652 15.39 -8.16 -0.62
C THR A 652 15.35 -6.70 -0.19
N LEU A 653 14.94 -5.81 -1.09
CA LEU A 653 14.78 -4.39 -0.79
C LEU A 653 13.87 -4.19 0.44
N ASP A 654 12.72 -4.88 0.49
CA ASP A 654 11.77 -4.83 1.60
C ASP A 654 12.39 -5.32 2.92
N GLN A 655 13.24 -6.34 2.87
CA GLN A 655 13.91 -6.88 4.06
C GLN A 655 14.93 -5.89 4.65
N GLY A 656 15.76 -5.28 3.80
CA GLY A 656 16.72 -4.26 4.25
C GLY A 656 16.06 -2.97 4.73
N LEU A 657 14.93 -2.62 4.14
CA LEU A 657 14.14 -1.46 4.51
C LEU A 657 13.46 -1.67 5.87
N THR A 658 12.75 -2.80 6.04
CA THR A 658 12.10 -3.17 7.31
C THR A 658 13.09 -3.10 8.47
N TYR A 659 14.29 -3.63 8.27
CA TYR A 659 15.34 -3.61 9.27
C TYR A 659 15.86 -2.19 9.58
N ALA A 660 16.08 -1.34 8.57
CA ALA A 660 16.58 0.03 8.75
C ALA A 660 15.60 0.94 9.52
N MET A 661 14.29 0.66 9.43
CA MET A 661 13.24 1.44 10.08
C MET A 661 13.11 1.16 11.58
N HIS A 662 13.34 -0.09 12.00
CA HIS A 662 13.34 -0.43 13.43
C HIS A 662 14.58 0.10 14.18
N GLN A 663 15.56 0.73 13.50
CA GLN A 663 16.65 1.47 14.15
C GLN A 663 16.17 2.77 14.84
N ASN A 664 14.93 3.23 14.60
CA ASN A 664 14.54 4.60 14.97
C ASN A 664 13.14 4.81 15.60
N PRO A 665 12.67 4.01 16.58
CA PRO A 665 11.49 4.35 17.36
C PRO A 665 11.85 5.26 18.55
N ARG A 666 12.19 6.54 18.28
CA ARG A 666 12.35 7.66 19.25
C ARG A 666 12.64 7.29 20.73
N SER A 667 13.92 7.25 21.13
CA SER A 667 14.28 7.45 22.54
C SER A 667 14.41 8.95 22.87
N TYR A 668 13.35 9.47 23.51
CA TYR A 668 13.28 10.56 24.51
C TYR A 668 14.17 11.81 24.38
N TRP A 669 13.52 12.96 24.10
CA TRP A 669 14.08 14.29 24.43
C TRP A 669 14.00 14.55 25.94
N TYR A 670 15.07 15.11 26.50
CA TYR A 670 15.33 15.52 27.90
C TYR A 670 15.85 14.44 28.85
N ASP A 671 17.10 14.02 28.66
CA ASP A 671 18.22 14.30 29.59
C ASP A 671 19.51 13.66 29.05
N ASN A 672 20.63 14.38 29.17
CA ASN A 672 21.99 14.07 28.69
C ASN A 672 22.33 14.52 27.25
N TYR A 673 22.57 15.82 27.12
CA TYR A 673 23.59 16.33 26.21
C TYR A 673 24.96 15.77 26.62
N PHE A 674 25.52 14.85 25.83
CA PHE A 674 26.93 14.75 25.38
C PHE A 674 27.20 13.33 24.85
N GLU A 675 27.78 13.28 23.65
CA GLU A 675 28.32 12.08 22.95
C GLU A 675 27.30 11.08 22.39
N LEU A 676 27.06 11.15 21.07
CA LEU A 676 27.01 10.01 20.11
C LEU A 676 26.73 10.54 18.68
N ASN A 677 27.67 10.34 17.77
CA ASN A 677 27.60 10.63 16.33
C ASN A 677 27.12 9.37 15.58
N THR A 678 26.05 9.42 14.77
CA THR A 678 25.52 8.24 14.04
C THR A 678 25.59 8.35 12.50
N PRO A 679 26.20 7.34 11.82
CA PRO A 679 26.20 7.12 10.36
C PRO A 679 25.22 6.01 9.91
N GLN A 680 23.90 6.24 10.04
CA GLN A 680 22.87 5.18 9.97
C GLN A 680 21.89 5.21 8.76
N LEU A 681 22.06 6.05 7.74
CA LEU A 681 21.11 6.09 6.60
C LEU A 681 21.73 5.86 5.21
N ALA A 682 23.05 5.67 5.12
CA ALA A 682 23.77 5.61 3.85
C ALA A 682 23.73 4.25 3.15
N ALA A 683 22.76 3.39 3.50
CA ALA A 683 23.03 1.99 3.42
C ALA A 683 21.81 1.08 3.24
N VAL A 684 20.96 1.40 2.28
CA VAL A 684 20.04 0.42 1.68
C VAL A 684 20.15 0.55 0.15
N GLY A 685 21.38 0.40 -0.36
CA GLY A 685 21.75 0.71 -1.74
C GLY A 685 20.97 -0.09 -2.78
N MET A 686 20.07 0.60 -3.48
CA MET A 686 19.56 0.26 -4.81
C MET A 686 20.72 0.22 -5.82
N VAL A 687 21.33 -0.94 -6.07
CA VAL A 687 22.04 -1.25 -7.32
C VAL A 687 22.00 -2.77 -7.54
N LYS A 688 21.17 -3.23 -8.49
CA LYS A 688 21.36 -4.56 -9.12
C LYS A 688 22.71 -4.53 -9.85
N LYS A 689 23.66 -5.37 -9.45
CA LYS A 689 24.78 -5.74 -10.31
C LYS A 689 24.43 -7.00 -11.08
N THR A 690 24.14 -6.82 -12.37
CA THR A 690 24.18 -7.89 -13.36
C THR A 690 25.54 -8.57 -13.33
N THR A 691 25.54 -9.89 -13.24
CA THR A 691 26.59 -10.73 -13.83
C THR A 691 26.06 -11.29 -15.13
#